data_AF-A0A5N6US13-F1
#
_entry.id   AF-A0A5N6US13-F1
#
_cell.length_a   1.000
_cell.length_b   1.000
_cell.length_c   1.000
_cell.angle_alpha   90.00
_cell.angle_beta   90.00
_cell.angle_gamma   90.00
#
_symmetry.space_group_name_H-M   'P 1'
#
loop_
_entity.id
_entity.type
_entity.pdbx_description
1 polymer ?
#
loop_
_entity_poly.entity_id
_entity_poly.type
_entity_poly.pdbx_seq_one_letter_code
_entity_poly.pdbx_strand_id
1 'polypeptide(L)'
;MWQRVFGHSHIGGSLGMSRYTYRPLAKGSTKIRLLRLLPNEDKAARVECELIEYTLTDSSGQHPYEALSYVWGRGDEPQSILIGGRAFHVTRNLHAVLLRLRNHRVARLLWIDAICINQKDDQEKSHQIQLMRTIYGEAWRVIVWLGDEADQSSETLEAIRKAAEDASVDLLPQAYSHERPDREKYLSSSLALVQRPWFQRIWVLQEVALARDIIVMCGPVEINGYAFVSGLQSLEVLRTAHPKLQGLVQSAYHLIKDAVFRPSYRFDTRGTQSIGELIDMYHTRHASCLHDKVYALLGMCSDDPNTKALRPDYELPWNKVFERVIKHIISPDISVQTWPDREAAVIRGKGYVLGLIKSVATPGSRYDRQEVKVLFRDTVEALYQYMTSGVQWLLQTPAEPIRPGDIVCLLQGASTPTIVRILKSGLRIIMSSVVPRLKPIHDMRGRVPQGLPSEASVLHDLVLQWDWAPTLDGLQEQNRATVPREPHNSKPSIVKSHHEDGLHNPTVLHDILTIAVPSKYNVLTSDVCGIGGAPDGASVMKALLDQAGDILPITEDIVRRAANHHDLSADLLKILLEHRGNTLPITEQVVKAVAANPDAHFVMKLLFRQRGDSLPITEEVVRVAAGNTGYGGILETLFKERGDTLVVTENIVTAAAGNQLEGASIIQYLFEKKGESLPITEAVLIAAATNPGPDAPSSILDIILENRGERLPITEGVIKAVAANSSRIRASILLQLLRQKGDDQQDRALDLSTMQRLFQDLTEIV
;
A
#
# COMPACT_ATOMS: atom_id res chain seq x y z
N MET A 1 -73.84 2.57 67.64
CA MET A 1 -74.08 3.24 66.34
C MET A 1 -72.77 3.15 65.56
N TRP A 2 -72.63 2.12 64.73
CA TRP A 2 -73.00 2.17 63.30
C TRP A 2 -72.01 3.07 62.54
N GLN A 3 -71.03 2.48 61.85
CA GLN A 3 -71.14 2.16 60.43
C GLN A 3 -71.69 3.33 59.61
N ARG A 4 -70.81 3.98 58.86
CA ARG A 4 -70.91 4.28 57.42
C ARG A 4 -69.93 5.42 57.12
N VAL A 5 -68.95 5.14 56.27
CA VAL A 5 -68.77 5.78 54.95
C VAL A 5 -67.63 5.01 54.26
N PHE A 6 -68.07 3.96 53.54
CA PHE A 6 -67.59 3.39 52.27
C PHE A 6 -66.13 3.60 51.81
N GLY A 7 -65.40 2.62 51.26
CA GLY A 7 -65.75 1.27 50.85
C GLY A 7 -64.53 0.63 50.16
N HIS A 8 -64.32 -0.67 50.39
CA HIS A 8 -63.35 -1.45 49.62
C HIS A 8 -63.89 -1.63 48.19
N SER A 9 -63.24 -1.00 47.22
CA SER A 9 -63.28 -1.41 45.83
C SER A 9 -61.95 -2.08 45.51
N HIS A 10 -61.99 -3.40 45.36
CA HIS A 10 -61.01 -4.11 44.53
C HIS A 10 -61.09 -3.53 43.12
N ILE A 11 -60.15 -2.66 42.79
CA ILE A 11 -59.78 -2.38 41.41
C ILE A 11 -58.44 -3.06 41.20
N GLY A 12 -58.49 -4.27 40.63
CA GLY A 12 -57.39 -4.81 39.86
C GLY A 12 -57.15 -3.87 38.68
N GLY A 13 -56.38 -2.83 38.93
CA GLY A 13 -55.83 -1.95 37.92
C GLY A 13 -54.33 -2.14 37.97
N SER A 14 -53.76 -2.69 36.90
CA SER A 14 -52.39 -2.36 36.53
C SER A 14 -52.31 -0.84 36.50
N LEU A 15 -51.86 -0.22 37.61
CA LEU A 15 -51.41 1.16 37.64
C LEU A 15 -50.26 1.22 36.64
N GLY A 16 -50.61 1.51 35.38
CA GLY A 16 -49.66 1.69 34.31
C GLY A 16 -48.72 2.80 34.75
N MET A 17 -47.53 2.42 35.22
CA MET A 17 -46.53 3.37 35.63
C MET A 17 -46.32 4.34 34.47
N SER A 18 -46.51 5.64 34.75
CA SER A 18 -46.33 6.65 33.70
C SER A 18 -44.93 6.50 33.09
N ARG A 19 -44.87 6.43 31.76
CA ARG A 19 -43.60 6.35 31.04
C ARG A 19 -42.82 7.66 31.22
N TYR A 20 -41.50 7.55 31.27
CA TYR A 20 -40.63 8.71 31.30
C TYR A 20 -40.71 9.48 29.98
N THR A 21 -40.74 10.81 30.07
CA THR A 21 -40.73 11.72 28.92
C THR A 21 -39.57 12.69 29.09
N TYR A 22 -38.73 12.81 28.06
CA TYR A 22 -37.60 13.74 28.07
C TYR A 22 -38.08 15.20 28.14
N ARG A 23 -37.35 16.00 28.92
CA ARG A 23 -37.44 17.46 28.84
C ARG A 23 -36.39 17.95 27.85
N PRO A 24 -36.72 18.87 26.93
CA PRO A 24 -35.72 19.46 26.04
C PRO A 24 -34.56 20.06 26.84
N LEU A 25 -33.33 19.86 26.39
CA LEU A 25 -32.17 20.48 27.01
C LEU A 25 -32.28 22.00 26.93
N ALA A 26 -31.86 22.69 28.00
CA ALA A 26 -31.74 24.14 27.98
C ALA A 26 -30.86 24.61 26.81
N LYS A 27 -31.18 25.77 26.22
CA LYS A 27 -30.40 26.35 25.13
C LYS A 27 -28.95 26.58 25.59
N GLY A 28 -28.00 25.95 24.91
CA GLY A 28 -26.57 26.08 25.18
C GLY A 28 -25.80 24.97 24.47
N SER A 29 -24.64 25.31 23.88
CA SER A 29 -23.89 24.37 23.03
C SER A 29 -23.15 23.27 23.78
N THR A 30 -23.13 23.29 25.12
CA THR A 30 -22.34 22.36 25.96
C THR A 30 -23.18 21.66 27.05
N LYS A 31 -24.51 21.70 26.91
CA LYS A 31 -25.43 21.06 27.87
C LYS A 31 -25.58 19.57 27.55
N ILE A 32 -25.47 18.74 28.58
CA ILE A 32 -25.66 17.29 28.52
C ILE A 32 -26.58 16.82 29.65
N ARG A 33 -27.04 15.57 29.58
CA ARG A 33 -27.67 14.90 30.74
C ARG A 33 -26.72 13.91 31.37
N LEU A 34 -26.76 13.81 32.69
CA LEU A 34 -26.09 12.75 33.45
C LEU A 34 -27.13 11.90 34.16
N LEU A 35 -26.91 10.59 34.15
CA LEU A 35 -27.69 9.63 34.89
C LEU A 35 -27.09 9.48 36.29
N ARG A 36 -27.83 9.90 37.31
CA ARG A 36 -27.51 9.62 38.70
C ARG A 36 -28.13 8.26 39.06
N LEU A 37 -27.31 7.22 39.11
CA LEU A 37 -27.69 5.88 39.54
C LEU A 37 -27.80 5.84 41.07
N LEU A 38 -28.99 5.57 41.60
CA LEU A 38 -29.25 5.59 43.04
C LEU A 38 -28.78 4.30 43.72
N PRO A 39 -28.25 4.39 44.96
CA PRO A 39 -27.79 3.23 45.69
C PRO A 39 -28.96 2.39 46.22
N ASN A 40 -28.71 1.09 46.42
CA ASN A 40 -29.64 0.21 47.12
C ASN A 40 -28.85 -0.93 47.77
N GLU A 41 -29.18 -1.29 49.02
CA GLU A 41 -28.53 -2.39 49.73
C GLU A 41 -28.83 -3.77 49.12
N ASP A 42 -30.03 -3.94 48.57
CA ASP A 42 -30.43 -5.15 47.88
C ASP A 42 -29.98 -5.10 46.41
N LYS A 43 -29.13 -6.05 46.01
CA LYS A 43 -28.65 -6.20 44.63
C LYS A 43 -29.74 -6.64 43.66
N ALA A 44 -30.80 -7.29 44.14
CA ALA A 44 -31.94 -7.71 43.33
C ALA A 44 -33.00 -6.62 43.19
N ALA A 45 -32.95 -5.56 44.02
CA ALA A 45 -33.89 -4.46 43.94
C ALA A 45 -33.87 -3.80 42.54
N ARG A 46 -35.01 -3.24 42.13
CA ARG A 46 -35.14 -2.55 40.85
C ARG A 46 -34.15 -1.39 40.73
N VAL A 47 -33.63 -1.15 39.53
CA VAL A 47 -32.72 -0.03 39.28
C VAL A 47 -33.50 1.29 39.29
N GLU A 48 -33.07 2.21 40.16
CA GLU A 48 -33.62 3.56 40.28
C GLU A 48 -32.55 4.60 39.95
N CYS A 49 -32.96 5.62 39.20
CA CYS A 49 -32.10 6.66 38.69
C CYS A 49 -32.79 8.03 38.71
N GLU A 50 -31.98 9.07 38.59
CA GLU A 50 -32.41 10.43 38.26
C GLU A 50 -31.64 10.90 37.02
N LEU A 51 -32.26 11.74 36.20
CA LEU A 51 -31.61 12.37 35.06
C LEU A 51 -31.45 13.85 35.35
N ILE A 52 -30.20 14.32 35.41
CA ILE A 52 -29.86 15.70 35.76
C ILE A 52 -29.22 16.40 34.56
N GLU A 53 -29.54 17.68 34.37
CA GLU A 53 -28.83 18.51 33.39
C GLU A 53 -27.47 18.92 33.93
N TYR A 54 -26.46 18.85 33.08
CA TYR A 54 -25.08 19.18 33.38
C TYR A 54 -24.49 20.06 32.28
N THR A 55 -23.58 20.96 32.65
CA THR A 55 -22.91 21.85 31.70
C THR A 55 -21.45 21.49 31.66
N LEU A 56 -20.93 21.16 30.49
CA LEU A 56 -19.50 21.06 30.27
C LEU A 56 -18.96 22.51 30.26
N THR A 57 -18.33 22.93 31.35
CA THR A 57 -17.70 24.25 31.49
C THR A 57 -16.19 24.09 31.30
N ASP A 58 -15.51 25.10 30.75
CA ASP A 58 -14.04 25.19 30.58
C ASP A 58 -13.27 25.29 31.93
N SER A 59 -13.73 24.57 32.96
CA SER A 59 -12.99 24.36 34.20
C SER A 59 -11.87 23.37 33.92
N SER A 60 -10.65 23.76 34.24
CA SER A 60 -9.38 23.05 34.01
C SER A 60 -9.21 21.71 34.77
N GLY A 61 -10.28 20.93 34.96
CA GLY A 61 -10.30 19.69 35.74
C GLY A 61 -11.21 18.62 35.13
N GLN A 62 -11.02 17.36 35.55
CA GLN A 62 -11.89 16.25 35.17
C GLN A 62 -13.28 16.40 35.80
N HIS A 63 -14.31 16.11 35.02
CA HIS A 63 -15.69 16.19 35.48
C HIS A 63 -16.04 14.93 36.29
N PRO A 64 -16.90 15.03 37.33
CA PRO A 64 -17.09 13.99 38.34
C PRO A 64 -17.97 12.81 37.88
N TYR A 65 -18.15 12.61 36.57
CA TYR A 65 -18.95 11.53 36.01
C TYR A 65 -18.08 10.49 35.30
N GLU A 66 -18.59 9.26 35.23
CA GLU A 66 -18.00 8.17 34.47
C GLU A 66 -18.79 7.97 33.18
N ALA A 67 -18.14 7.69 32.05
CA ALA A 67 -18.81 7.42 30.79
C ALA A 67 -18.81 5.91 30.50
N LEU A 68 -19.95 5.39 30.01
CA LEU A 68 -20.10 3.95 29.74
C LEU A 68 -19.93 3.64 28.25
N SER A 69 -18.92 2.83 27.92
CA SER A 69 -18.69 2.23 26.61
C SER A 69 -19.19 0.79 26.61
N TYR A 70 -20.27 0.50 25.87
CA TYR A 70 -20.90 -0.82 25.89
C TYR A 70 -21.61 -1.17 24.58
N VAL A 71 -22.01 -2.43 24.42
CA VAL A 71 -22.82 -2.88 23.28
C VAL A 71 -24.30 -2.70 23.61
N TRP A 72 -25.07 -1.99 22.79
CA TRP A 72 -26.50 -1.80 23.08
C TRP A 72 -27.28 -3.13 23.13
N GLY A 73 -26.93 -4.10 22.29
CA GLY A 73 -27.65 -5.37 22.12
C GLY A 73 -28.81 -5.24 21.13
N ARG A 74 -29.20 -6.35 20.47
CA ARG A 74 -30.36 -6.41 19.56
C ARG A 74 -31.23 -7.62 19.93
N GLY A 75 -32.55 -7.43 19.93
CA GLY A 75 -33.51 -8.53 19.99
C GLY A 75 -33.87 -9.05 21.38
N ASP A 76 -33.31 -8.50 22.46
CA ASP A 76 -33.67 -8.91 23.83
C ASP A 76 -34.95 -8.22 24.31
N GLU A 77 -35.72 -8.93 25.16
CA GLU A 77 -36.86 -8.34 25.87
C GLU A 77 -36.42 -7.14 26.73
N PRO A 78 -36.98 -5.93 26.49
CA PRO A 78 -36.59 -4.72 27.20
C PRO A 78 -36.82 -4.84 28.71
N GLN A 79 -35.81 -4.48 29.51
CA GLN A 79 -35.90 -4.40 30.96
C GLN A 79 -36.36 -3.00 31.38
N SER A 80 -36.99 -2.87 32.56
CA SER A 80 -37.53 -1.59 33.02
C SER A 80 -36.82 -1.05 34.27
N ILE A 81 -36.25 0.15 34.12
CA ILE A 81 -35.69 0.95 35.22
C ILE A 81 -36.62 2.10 35.59
N LEU A 82 -36.37 2.75 36.73
CA LEU A 82 -37.09 3.96 37.14
C LEU A 82 -36.21 5.20 36.96
N ILE A 83 -36.72 6.22 36.28
CA ILE A 83 -36.11 7.55 36.21
C ILE A 83 -37.07 8.55 36.86
N GLY A 84 -36.71 9.06 38.04
CA GLY A 84 -37.58 9.95 38.82
C GLY A 84 -38.96 9.33 39.09
N GLY A 85 -39.00 8.03 39.43
CA GLY A 85 -40.22 7.26 39.68
C GLY A 85 -41.01 6.83 38.44
N ARG A 86 -40.57 7.19 37.23
CA ARG A 86 -41.24 6.85 35.97
C ARG A 86 -40.55 5.70 35.25
N ALA A 87 -41.32 4.83 34.60
CA ALA A 87 -40.76 3.68 33.90
C ALA A 87 -39.99 4.11 32.64
N PHE A 88 -38.77 3.61 32.50
CA PHE A 88 -37.94 3.74 31.30
C PHE A 88 -37.45 2.35 30.88
N HIS A 89 -37.43 2.08 29.57
CA HIS A 89 -37.02 0.78 29.04
C HIS A 89 -35.58 0.82 28.54
N VAL A 90 -34.80 -0.18 28.94
CA VAL A 90 -33.40 -0.37 28.54
C VAL A 90 -33.20 -1.79 28.03
N THR A 91 -32.14 -2.02 27.27
CA THR A 91 -31.79 -3.39 26.84
C THR A 91 -31.31 -4.23 28.03
N ARG A 92 -31.36 -5.56 27.89
CA ARG A 92 -30.85 -6.48 28.92
C ARG A 92 -29.38 -6.19 29.25
N ASN A 93 -28.54 -5.96 28.24
CA ASN A 93 -27.12 -5.67 28.46
C ASN A 93 -26.91 -4.38 29.26
N LEU A 94 -27.68 -3.31 28.97
CA LEU A 94 -27.60 -2.06 29.73
C LEU A 94 -28.12 -2.24 31.17
N HIS A 95 -29.18 -3.03 31.36
CA HIS A 95 -29.69 -3.34 32.69
C HIS A 95 -28.66 -4.10 33.54
N ALA A 96 -27.99 -5.09 32.95
CA ALA A 96 -26.96 -5.89 33.62
C ALA A 96 -25.80 -5.02 34.14
N VAL A 97 -25.28 -4.12 33.30
CA VAL A 97 -24.20 -3.22 33.72
C VAL A 97 -24.67 -2.19 34.75
N LEU A 98 -25.89 -1.67 34.66
CA LEU A 98 -26.45 -0.76 35.68
C LEU A 98 -26.56 -1.45 37.05
N LEU A 99 -27.03 -2.70 37.09
CA LEU A 99 -27.04 -3.50 38.32
C LEU A 99 -25.63 -3.72 38.85
N ARG A 100 -24.66 -3.99 37.97
CA ARG A 100 -23.26 -4.20 38.35
C ARG A 100 -22.61 -2.94 38.90
N LEU A 101 -22.90 -1.78 38.31
CA LEU A 101 -22.34 -0.49 38.71
C LEU A 101 -23.02 0.10 39.95
N ARG A 102 -24.26 -0.32 40.27
CA ARG A 102 -24.99 0.18 41.44
C ARG A 102 -24.24 -0.14 42.72
N ASN A 103 -23.87 0.91 43.44
CA ASN A 103 -23.26 0.80 44.76
C ASN A 103 -24.35 0.69 45.84
N HIS A 104 -24.02 0.15 47.01
CA HIS A 104 -24.98 -0.04 48.09
C HIS A 104 -25.30 1.25 48.85
N ARG A 105 -24.39 2.24 48.85
CA ARG A 105 -24.49 3.43 49.72
C ARG A 105 -24.33 4.76 48.98
N VAL A 106 -23.60 4.78 47.86
CA VAL A 106 -23.24 6.02 47.17
C VAL A 106 -23.85 6.06 45.78
N ALA A 107 -24.49 7.17 45.43
CA ALA A 107 -24.98 7.37 44.06
C ALA A 107 -23.80 7.56 43.10
N ARG A 108 -23.92 7.03 41.88
CA ARG A 108 -22.91 7.21 40.81
C ARG A 108 -23.44 8.12 39.72
N LEU A 109 -22.59 9.00 39.21
CA LEU A 109 -22.91 9.86 38.06
C LEU A 109 -22.35 9.21 36.80
N LEU A 110 -23.24 8.83 35.88
CA LEU A 110 -22.91 8.13 34.66
C LEU A 110 -23.37 8.95 33.45
N TRP A 111 -22.57 8.95 32.39
CA TRP A 111 -23.04 9.30 31.05
C TRP A 111 -23.22 8.03 30.22
N ILE A 112 -24.45 7.81 29.74
CA ILE A 112 -24.83 6.64 28.96
C ILE A 112 -25.64 7.14 27.77
N ASP A 113 -25.10 7.01 26.56
CA ASP A 113 -25.70 7.51 25.32
C ASP A 113 -27.18 7.16 25.14
N ALA A 114 -27.57 5.91 25.41
CA ALA A 114 -28.95 5.43 25.26
C ALA A 114 -29.96 6.06 26.23
N ILE A 115 -29.50 6.68 27.33
CA ILE A 115 -30.36 7.30 28.36
C ILE A 115 -30.16 8.82 28.45
N CYS A 116 -28.92 9.30 28.28
CA CYS A 116 -28.61 10.72 28.41
C CYS A 116 -29.02 11.52 27.16
N ILE A 117 -29.09 10.86 26.00
CA ILE A 117 -29.54 11.44 24.74
C ILE A 117 -30.98 10.99 24.47
N ASN A 118 -31.82 11.94 24.08
CA ASN A 118 -33.14 11.62 23.55
C ASN A 118 -33.01 11.00 22.16
N GLN A 119 -32.93 9.67 22.11
CA GLN A 119 -32.73 8.89 20.87
C GLN A 119 -33.86 9.04 19.83
N LYS A 120 -34.96 9.72 20.17
CA LYS A 120 -36.09 10.00 19.26
C LYS A 120 -36.06 11.40 18.65
N ASP A 121 -35.07 12.22 19.01
CA ASP A 121 -34.87 13.57 18.52
C ASP A 121 -33.53 13.62 17.77
N ASP A 122 -33.60 13.57 16.44
CA ASP A 122 -32.40 13.54 15.59
C ASP A 122 -31.59 14.84 15.66
N GLN A 123 -32.24 15.97 15.97
CA GLN A 123 -31.55 17.24 16.16
C GLN A 123 -30.75 17.22 17.48
N GLU A 124 -31.35 16.75 18.57
CA GLU A 124 -30.66 16.56 19.85
C GLU A 124 -29.51 15.55 19.67
N LYS A 125 -29.78 14.41 19.04
CA LYS A 125 -28.79 13.35 18.80
C LYS A 125 -27.60 13.88 18.01
N SER A 126 -27.83 14.59 16.90
CA SER A 126 -26.78 15.16 16.07
C SER A 126 -25.93 16.18 16.84
N HIS A 127 -26.56 16.98 17.70
CA HIS A 127 -25.85 17.92 18.57
C HIS A 127 -25.02 17.21 19.65
N GLN A 128 -25.57 16.21 20.34
CA GLN A 128 -24.87 15.46 21.38
C GLN A 128 -23.70 14.63 20.82
N ILE A 129 -23.80 14.11 19.59
CA ILE A 129 -22.69 13.41 18.92
C ILE A 129 -21.49 14.33 18.72
N GLN A 130 -21.70 15.60 18.38
CA GLN A 130 -20.61 16.57 18.29
C GLN A 130 -19.92 16.78 19.65
N LEU A 131 -20.65 16.63 20.76
CA LEU A 131 -20.13 16.73 22.12
C LEU A 131 -19.48 15.45 22.65
N MET A 132 -19.68 14.29 22.00
CA MET A 132 -19.11 13.02 22.47
C MET A 132 -17.60 13.10 22.63
N ARG A 133 -16.90 13.94 21.85
CA ARG A 133 -15.48 14.17 22.04
C ARG A 133 -15.18 14.66 23.46
N THR A 134 -15.80 15.77 23.82
CA THR A 134 -15.64 16.41 25.12
C THR A 134 -16.14 15.49 26.22
N ILE A 135 -17.29 14.84 26.03
CA ILE A 135 -17.90 13.96 27.04
C ILE A 135 -16.96 12.81 27.44
N TYR A 136 -16.40 12.08 26.47
CA TYR A 136 -15.50 10.97 26.80
C TYR A 136 -14.11 11.43 27.23
N GLY A 137 -13.62 12.56 26.70
CA GLY A 137 -12.32 13.12 27.05
C GLY A 137 -12.25 13.76 28.45
N GLU A 138 -13.39 14.26 28.93
CA GLU A 138 -13.51 14.96 30.21
C GLU A 138 -14.12 14.13 31.34
N ALA A 139 -14.65 12.95 31.03
CA ALA A 139 -15.09 11.99 32.02
C ALA A 139 -13.94 11.65 33.00
N TRP A 140 -14.29 11.44 34.26
CA TRP A 140 -13.37 10.94 35.29
C TRP A 140 -12.74 9.61 34.85
N ARG A 141 -13.56 8.74 34.24
CA ARG A 141 -13.19 7.41 33.76
C ARG A 141 -14.15 6.96 32.67
N VAL A 142 -13.65 6.16 31.74
CA VAL A 142 -14.47 5.40 30.80
C VAL A 142 -14.52 3.93 31.23
N ILE A 143 -15.74 3.42 31.40
CA ILE A 143 -16.01 2.03 31.76
C ILE A 143 -16.33 1.27 30.47
N VAL A 144 -15.46 0.34 30.09
CA VAL A 144 -15.68 -0.59 28.99
C VAL A 144 -16.39 -1.83 29.52
N TRP A 145 -17.65 -2.04 29.13
CA TRP A 145 -18.42 -3.22 29.51
C TRP A 145 -18.46 -4.24 28.38
N LEU A 146 -17.82 -5.40 28.61
CA LEU A 146 -17.74 -6.50 27.65
C LEU A 146 -18.94 -7.46 27.74
N GLY A 147 -19.86 -7.29 28.69
CA GLY A 147 -21.01 -8.18 28.90
C GLY A 147 -20.88 -9.04 30.16
N ASP A 148 -21.90 -9.86 30.41
CA ASP A 148 -21.94 -10.80 31.52
C ASP A 148 -20.81 -11.85 31.46
N GLU A 149 -20.60 -12.52 32.58
CA GLU A 149 -19.67 -13.64 32.68
C GLU A 149 -20.13 -14.79 31.79
N ALA A 150 -19.25 -15.18 30.86
CA ALA A 150 -19.37 -16.34 29.99
C ALA A 150 -17.97 -16.80 29.55
N ASP A 151 -17.84 -18.00 29.00
CA ASP A 151 -16.60 -18.50 28.37
C ASP A 151 -15.35 -18.37 29.26
N GLN A 152 -15.52 -18.62 30.58
CA GLN A 152 -14.44 -18.49 31.58
C GLN A 152 -13.80 -17.09 31.63
N SER A 153 -14.55 -16.05 31.25
CA SER A 153 -14.06 -14.67 31.19
C SER A 153 -13.48 -14.14 32.51
N SER A 154 -14.03 -14.52 33.67
CA SER A 154 -13.48 -14.10 34.97
C SER A 154 -12.07 -14.64 35.21
N GLU A 155 -11.88 -15.95 35.04
CA GLU A 155 -10.57 -16.60 35.17
C GLU A 155 -9.58 -16.07 34.13
N THR A 156 -10.07 -15.82 32.91
CA THR A 156 -9.28 -15.27 31.80
C THR A 156 -8.82 -13.84 32.08
N LEU A 157 -9.69 -12.98 32.60
CA LEU A 157 -9.31 -11.62 32.98
C LEU A 157 -8.27 -11.60 34.10
N GLU A 158 -8.38 -12.51 35.07
CA GLU A 158 -7.36 -12.65 36.11
C GLU A 158 -6.02 -13.18 35.56
N ALA A 159 -6.05 -14.12 34.61
CA ALA A 159 -4.85 -14.57 33.91
C ALA A 159 -4.19 -13.44 33.08
N ILE A 160 -4.99 -12.62 32.39
CA ILE A 160 -4.52 -11.42 31.69
C ILE A 160 -3.88 -10.44 32.67
N ARG A 161 -4.50 -10.20 33.85
CA ARG A 161 -3.95 -9.34 34.89
C ARG A 161 -2.58 -9.83 35.38
N LYS A 162 -2.45 -11.11 35.69
CA LYS A 162 -1.19 -11.74 36.12
C LYS A 162 -0.11 -11.66 35.02
N ALA A 163 -0.49 -11.94 33.77
CA ALA A 163 0.44 -11.84 32.64
C ALA A 163 0.96 -10.41 32.43
N ALA A 164 0.13 -9.39 32.70
CA ALA A 164 0.54 -7.99 32.63
C ALA A 164 1.51 -7.60 33.77
N GLU A 165 1.28 -8.15 34.97
CA GLU A 165 2.16 -7.97 36.13
C GLU A 165 3.55 -8.55 35.85
N ASP A 166 3.63 -9.79 35.36
CA ASP A 166 4.91 -10.45 35.05
C ASP A 166 5.70 -9.73 33.95
N ALA A 167 5.02 -9.24 32.90
CA ALA A 167 5.67 -8.50 31.81
C ALA A 167 6.28 -7.16 32.25
N SER A 168 5.79 -6.58 33.35
CA SER A 168 6.39 -5.38 33.96
C SER A 168 7.68 -5.69 34.73
N VAL A 169 7.95 -6.96 35.03
CA VAL A 169 9.07 -7.46 35.83
C VAL A 169 10.18 -8.08 34.97
N ASP A 170 10.01 -8.19 33.64
CA ASP A 170 10.99 -8.75 32.67
C ASP A 170 12.34 -8.01 32.58
N LEU A 171 12.54 -6.95 33.38
CA LEU A 171 13.84 -6.29 33.62
C LEU A 171 14.62 -6.91 34.80
N LEU A 172 14.04 -7.86 35.56
CA LEU A 172 14.69 -8.54 36.69
C LEU A 172 15.19 -9.95 36.31
N PRO A 173 16.23 -10.48 36.98
CA PRO A 173 16.72 -11.83 36.77
C PRO A 173 15.63 -12.90 36.94
N GLN A 174 15.69 -13.99 36.16
CA GLN A 174 14.79 -15.15 36.16
C GLN A 174 14.47 -15.76 37.55
N ALA A 175 15.30 -15.50 38.56
CA ALA A 175 15.08 -15.94 39.94
C ALA A 175 13.86 -15.30 40.63
N TYR A 176 13.28 -14.23 40.06
CA TYR A 176 12.12 -13.52 40.62
C TYR A 176 10.85 -13.61 39.75
N SER A 177 10.87 -14.34 38.63
CA SER A 177 9.66 -14.51 37.82
C SER A 177 8.69 -15.46 38.52
N HIS A 178 7.48 -14.99 38.81
CA HIS A 178 6.38 -15.87 39.19
C HIS A 178 6.08 -16.88 38.07
N GLU A 179 5.40 -17.99 38.40
CA GLU A 179 4.91 -18.94 37.39
C GLU A 179 4.04 -18.18 36.38
N ARG A 180 4.61 -17.86 35.20
CA ARG A 180 3.89 -17.21 34.12
C ARG A 180 2.63 -18.02 33.82
N PRO A 181 1.44 -17.38 33.71
CA PRO A 181 0.22 -18.09 33.39
C PRO A 181 0.40 -18.90 32.11
N ASP A 182 -0.01 -20.17 32.15
CA ASP A 182 0.07 -21.09 31.01
C ASP A 182 -0.68 -20.51 29.81
N ARG A 183 0.08 -20.10 28.80
CA ARG A 183 -0.45 -19.44 27.60
C ARG A 183 -1.39 -20.36 26.83
N GLU A 184 -1.07 -21.64 26.71
CA GLU A 184 -1.89 -22.60 25.97
C GLU A 184 -3.23 -22.82 26.68
N LYS A 185 -3.22 -22.84 28.01
CA LYS A 185 -4.42 -23.00 28.84
C LYS A 185 -5.45 -21.87 28.63
N TYR A 186 -5.01 -20.62 28.51
CA TYR A 186 -5.91 -19.45 28.48
C TYR A 186 -6.15 -18.88 27.08
N LEU A 187 -5.56 -19.46 26.03
CA LEU A 187 -5.63 -18.92 24.67
C LEU A 187 -7.06 -18.90 24.12
N SER A 188 -7.79 -20.01 24.27
CA SER A 188 -9.15 -20.18 23.72
C SER A 188 -10.14 -19.20 24.36
N SER A 189 -10.12 -19.06 25.68
CA SER A 189 -10.99 -18.15 26.43
C SER A 189 -10.59 -16.68 26.21
N SER A 190 -9.29 -16.39 26.06
CA SER A 190 -8.82 -15.06 25.68
C SER A 190 -9.28 -14.66 24.27
N LEU A 191 -9.26 -15.60 23.32
CA LEU A 191 -9.80 -15.39 21.97
C LEU A 191 -11.31 -15.15 22.02
N ALA A 192 -12.07 -15.94 22.79
CA ALA A 192 -13.51 -15.74 22.98
C ALA A 192 -13.82 -14.35 23.57
N LEU A 193 -13.02 -13.88 24.53
CA LEU A 193 -13.16 -12.56 25.13
C LEU A 193 -12.98 -11.42 24.12
N VAL A 194 -11.95 -11.48 23.27
CA VAL A 194 -11.69 -10.43 22.27
C VAL A 194 -12.57 -10.54 21.02
N GLN A 195 -13.24 -11.68 20.82
CA GLN A 195 -14.27 -11.86 19.78
C GLN A 195 -15.60 -11.19 20.14
N ARG A 196 -15.79 -10.77 21.41
CA ARG A 196 -17.04 -10.17 21.86
C ARG A 196 -17.43 -8.94 21.02
N PRO A 197 -18.73 -8.68 20.82
CA PRO A 197 -19.20 -7.67 19.86
C PRO A 197 -18.66 -6.25 20.10
N TRP A 198 -18.24 -5.92 21.33
CA TRP A 198 -17.66 -4.61 21.66
C TRP A 198 -16.48 -4.26 20.75
N PHE A 199 -15.54 -5.19 20.54
CA PHE A 199 -14.34 -4.96 19.71
C PHE A 199 -14.65 -4.69 18.23
N GLN A 200 -15.85 -5.08 17.79
CA GLN A 200 -16.25 -4.98 16.39
C GLN A 200 -16.95 -3.66 16.07
N ARG A 201 -17.47 -2.94 17.08
CA ARG A 201 -18.23 -1.69 16.86
C ARG A 201 -17.32 -0.54 16.45
N ILE A 202 -17.82 0.39 15.65
CA ILE A 202 -17.05 1.59 15.29
C ILE A 202 -17.05 2.65 16.41
N TRP A 203 -18.18 2.85 17.09
CA TRP A 203 -18.34 3.83 18.17
C TRP A 203 -17.29 3.71 19.28
N VAL A 204 -16.92 2.49 19.64
CA VAL A 204 -15.98 2.25 20.75
C VAL A 204 -14.62 2.89 20.52
N LEU A 205 -14.22 3.13 19.26
CA LEU A 205 -12.95 3.76 18.94
C LEU A 205 -12.86 5.16 19.54
N GLN A 206 -13.85 6.03 19.27
CA GLN A 206 -13.87 7.38 19.82
C GLN A 206 -13.98 7.37 21.35
N GLU A 207 -14.76 6.43 21.90
CA GLU A 207 -14.99 6.30 23.34
C GLU A 207 -13.69 6.01 24.10
N VAL A 208 -12.85 5.10 23.59
CA VAL A 208 -11.56 4.76 24.22
C VAL A 208 -10.39 5.59 23.71
N ALA A 209 -10.48 6.23 22.53
CA ALA A 209 -9.45 7.12 22.00
C ALA A 209 -9.36 8.45 22.75
N LEU A 210 -10.40 8.83 23.48
CA LEU A 210 -10.47 10.09 24.20
C LEU A 210 -10.35 9.94 25.71
N ALA A 211 -10.70 8.77 26.23
CA ALA A 211 -10.61 8.43 27.65
C ALA A 211 -9.21 8.66 28.24
N ARG A 212 -9.08 9.21 29.44
CA ARG A 212 -7.77 9.31 30.13
C ARG A 212 -7.53 8.15 31.08
N ASP A 213 -8.61 7.65 31.68
CA ASP A 213 -8.62 6.48 32.54
C ASP A 213 -9.67 5.50 32.00
N ILE A 214 -9.27 4.24 31.81
CA ILE A 214 -10.11 3.18 31.25
C ILE A 214 -10.10 2.00 32.22
N ILE A 215 -11.30 1.52 32.56
CA ILE A 215 -11.48 0.22 33.20
C ILE A 215 -12.26 -0.69 32.25
N VAL A 216 -11.76 -1.91 32.08
CA VAL A 216 -12.44 -2.98 31.34
C VAL A 216 -13.14 -3.88 32.35
N MET A 217 -14.43 -4.10 32.15
CA MET A 217 -15.28 -4.93 33.00
C MET A 217 -15.92 -6.05 32.17
N CYS A 218 -15.96 -7.25 32.75
CA CYS A 218 -16.69 -8.40 32.21
C CYS A 218 -17.27 -9.20 33.38
N GLY A 219 -18.60 -9.31 33.44
CA GLY A 219 -19.29 -9.90 34.58
C GLY A 219 -18.85 -9.22 35.90
N PRO A 220 -18.37 -9.99 36.89
CA PRO A 220 -17.92 -9.43 38.16
C PRO A 220 -16.49 -8.86 38.13
N VAL A 221 -15.67 -9.17 37.14
CA VAL A 221 -14.25 -8.82 37.15
C VAL A 221 -14.02 -7.46 36.48
N GLU A 222 -13.14 -6.66 37.07
CA GLU A 222 -12.66 -5.39 36.53
C GLU A 222 -11.14 -5.39 36.44
N ILE A 223 -10.60 -4.75 35.41
CA ILE A 223 -9.16 -4.63 35.17
C ILE A 223 -8.85 -3.26 34.57
N ASN A 224 -7.70 -2.67 34.95
CA ASN A 224 -7.22 -1.44 34.32
C ASN A 224 -6.97 -1.66 32.81
N GLY A 225 -7.34 -0.70 31.96
CA GLY A 225 -7.21 -0.82 30.51
C GLY A 225 -5.78 -1.08 30.03
N TYR A 226 -4.78 -0.44 30.63
CA TYR A 226 -3.37 -0.68 30.30
C TYR A 226 -2.92 -2.10 30.68
N ALA A 227 -3.34 -2.59 31.86
CA ALA A 227 -3.06 -3.95 32.29
C ALA A 227 -3.76 -4.97 31.35
N PHE A 228 -5.01 -4.72 30.96
CA PHE A 228 -5.75 -5.56 30.03
C PHE A 228 -5.00 -5.75 28.70
N VAL A 229 -4.61 -4.64 28.04
CA VAL A 229 -3.89 -4.72 26.76
C VAL A 229 -2.50 -5.34 26.93
N SER A 230 -1.76 -4.99 27.99
CA SER A 230 -0.42 -5.55 28.23
C SER A 230 -0.47 -7.05 28.51
N GLY A 231 -1.48 -7.53 29.23
CA GLY A 231 -1.70 -8.96 29.46
C GLY A 231 -2.06 -9.73 28.19
N LEU A 232 -2.95 -9.17 27.34
CA LEU A 232 -3.27 -9.76 26.04
C LEU A 232 -2.03 -9.89 25.13
N GLN A 233 -1.12 -8.90 25.17
CA GLN A 233 0.15 -8.96 24.45
C GLN A 233 1.05 -10.07 25.01
N SER A 234 1.15 -10.19 26.33
CA SER A 234 2.03 -11.14 27.02
C SER A 234 1.58 -12.60 26.86
N LEU A 235 0.27 -12.80 26.70
CA LEU A 235 -0.36 -14.08 26.35
C LEU A 235 -0.35 -14.36 24.83
N GLU A 236 0.19 -13.44 24.00
CA GLU A 236 0.29 -13.57 22.54
C GLU A 236 -1.05 -13.83 21.82
N VAL A 237 -2.17 -13.41 22.42
CA VAL A 237 -3.54 -13.68 21.93
C VAL A 237 -3.75 -13.19 20.50
N LEU A 238 -3.15 -12.04 20.16
CA LEU A 238 -3.28 -11.44 18.84
C LEU A 238 -2.39 -12.09 17.77
N ARG A 239 -1.34 -12.82 18.17
CA ARG A 239 -0.48 -13.56 17.23
C ARG A 239 -1.19 -14.79 16.68
N THR A 240 -2.11 -15.35 17.46
CA THR A 240 -2.89 -16.56 17.11
C THR A 240 -4.27 -16.25 16.54
N ALA A 241 -4.75 -15.01 16.67
CA ALA A 241 -6.02 -14.57 16.13
C ALA A 241 -5.99 -14.54 14.59
N HIS A 242 -7.13 -14.82 13.94
CA HIS A 242 -7.22 -14.64 12.50
C HIS A 242 -7.02 -13.14 12.12
N PRO A 243 -6.51 -12.81 10.91
CA PRO A 243 -6.09 -11.44 10.57
C PRO A 243 -7.17 -10.37 10.75
N LYS A 244 -8.45 -10.69 10.47
CA LYS A 244 -9.56 -9.74 10.62
C LYS A 244 -9.80 -9.35 12.09
N LEU A 245 -9.74 -10.31 13.01
CA LEU A 245 -9.91 -10.07 14.45
C LEU A 245 -8.69 -9.34 15.00
N GLN A 246 -7.51 -9.73 14.53
CA GLN A 246 -6.27 -9.04 14.86
C GLN A 246 -6.40 -7.54 14.56
N GLY A 247 -6.81 -7.13 13.35
CA GLY A 247 -7.00 -5.71 13.00
C GLY A 247 -8.02 -4.97 13.88
N LEU A 248 -9.15 -5.63 14.19
CA LEU A 248 -10.20 -5.06 15.07
C LEU A 248 -9.70 -4.86 16.50
N VAL A 249 -8.99 -5.84 17.07
CA VAL A 249 -8.53 -5.75 18.46
C VAL A 249 -7.30 -4.85 18.56
N GLN A 250 -6.38 -4.90 17.60
CA GLN A 250 -5.14 -4.11 17.59
C GLN A 250 -5.42 -2.59 17.58
N SER A 251 -6.45 -2.16 16.86
CA SER A 251 -6.86 -0.76 16.83
C SER A 251 -7.39 -0.28 18.18
N ALA A 252 -8.27 -1.04 18.83
CA ALA A 252 -8.73 -0.72 20.18
C ALA A 252 -7.59 -0.82 21.21
N TYR A 253 -6.71 -1.83 21.07
CA TYR A 253 -5.53 -2.05 21.91
C TYR A 253 -4.66 -0.79 21.98
N HIS A 254 -4.31 -0.20 20.84
CA HIS A 254 -3.41 0.97 20.81
C HIS A 254 -4.06 2.20 21.42
N LEU A 255 -5.35 2.42 21.13
CA LEU A 255 -6.11 3.51 21.72
C LEU A 255 -6.25 3.36 23.24
N ILE A 256 -6.44 2.14 23.76
CA ILE A 256 -6.49 1.90 25.21
C ILE A 256 -5.10 2.07 25.84
N LYS A 257 -4.05 1.53 25.20
CA LYS A 257 -2.67 1.62 25.69
C LYS A 257 -2.18 3.07 25.80
N ASP A 258 -2.54 3.90 24.81
CA ASP A 258 -2.10 5.29 24.76
C ASP A 258 -2.86 6.22 25.72
N ALA A 259 -3.96 5.74 26.35
CA ALA A 259 -4.78 6.53 27.26
C ALA A 259 -3.97 7.14 28.41
N VAL A 260 -3.02 6.38 28.98
CA VAL A 260 -2.17 6.81 30.11
C VAL A 260 -1.21 7.96 29.77
N PHE A 261 -0.95 8.20 28.48
CA PHE A 261 -0.07 9.29 28.02
C PHE A 261 -0.83 10.56 27.64
N ARG A 262 -2.18 10.57 27.76
CA ARG A 262 -3.00 11.72 27.39
C ARG A 262 -2.90 12.83 28.45
N PRO A 263 -2.63 14.08 28.07
CA PRO A 263 -2.44 15.17 29.02
C PRO A 263 -3.72 15.49 29.78
N SER A 264 -3.63 15.63 31.11
CA SER A 264 -4.76 15.98 31.97
C SER A 264 -5.17 17.46 31.89
N TYR A 265 -4.30 18.32 31.36
CA TYR A 265 -4.46 19.78 31.33
C TYR A 265 -4.82 20.35 29.94
N ARG A 266 -4.85 19.51 28.90
CA ARG A 266 -5.28 19.89 27.54
C ARG A 266 -6.53 19.10 27.18
N PHE A 267 -7.66 19.80 27.14
CA PHE A 267 -8.98 19.20 26.91
C PHE A 267 -9.44 19.29 25.45
N ASP A 268 -8.84 20.20 24.67
CA ASP A 268 -9.27 20.53 23.30
C ASP A 268 -8.21 20.26 22.22
N THR A 269 -7.33 19.26 22.42
CA THR A 269 -6.44 18.86 21.33
C THR A 269 -7.24 18.02 20.33
N ARG A 270 -7.46 18.56 19.13
CA ARG A 270 -7.93 17.78 17.97
C ARG A 270 -7.05 16.54 17.80
N GLY A 271 -7.63 15.48 17.22
CA GLY A 271 -6.85 14.29 16.91
C GLY A 271 -5.76 14.57 15.88
N THR A 272 -4.92 13.57 15.59
CA THR A 272 -3.75 13.71 14.72
C THR A 272 -3.94 13.13 13.32
N GLN A 273 -5.13 12.61 13.03
CA GLN A 273 -5.48 11.92 11.78
C GLN A 273 -6.65 12.62 11.12
N SER A 274 -6.60 12.78 9.80
CA SER A 274 -7.73 13.28 9.01
C SER A 274 -8.89 12.29 9.01
N ILE A 275 -10.08 12.72 8.61
CA ILE A 275 -11.24 11.83 8.49
C ILE A 275 -10.99 10.74 7.44
N GLY A 276 -10.22 11.05 6.38
CA GLY A 276 -9.82 10.09 5.36
C GLY A 276 -8.97 8.97 5.93
N GLU A 277 -7.90 9.30 6.68
CA GLU A 277 -7.06 8.31 7.35
C GLU A 277 -7.89 7.44 8.32
N LEU A 278 -8.77 8.05 9.13
CA LEU A 278 -9.60 7.31 10.08
C LEU A 278 -10.59 6.36 9.40
N ILE A 279 -11.21 6.78 8.30
CA ILE A 279 -12.10 5.93 7.51
C ILE A 279 -11.31 4.78 6.92
N ASP A 280 -10.16 5.05 6.29
CA ASP A 280 -9.29 4.02 5.70
C ASP A 280 -8.88 2.97 6.74
N MET A 281 -8.62 3.38 7.98
CA MET A 281 -8.26 2.47 9.09
C MET A 281 -9.44 1.65 9.61
N TYR A 282 -10.66 2.20 9.64
CA TYR A 282 -11.73 1.69 10.51
C TYR A 282 -13.07 1.39 9.83
N HIS A 283 -13.21 1.63 8.53
CA HIS A 283 -14.50 1.43 7.82
C HIS A 283 -15.04 0.00 7.88
N THR A 284 -14.20 -1.02 8.14
CA THR A 284 -14.62 -2.44 8.25
C THR A 284 -15.34 -2.79 9.56
N ARG A 285 -15.36 -1.86 10.53
CA ARG A 285 -16.06 -2.05 11.80
C ARG A 285 -17.57 -2.01 11.64
N HIS A 286 -18.28 -2.69 12.53
CA HIS A 286 -19.74 -2.74 12.53
C HIS A 286 -20.36 -1.43 13.02
N ALA A 287 -21.38 -1.01 12.29
CA ALA A 287 -22.22 0.13 12.58
C ALA A 287 -23.69 -0.30 12.49
N SER A 288 -24.55 0.24 13.37
CA SER A 288 -25.98 -0.07 13.31
C SER A 288 -26.68 0.66 12.18
N CYS A 289 -26.22 1.88 11.88
CA CYS A 289 -26.62 2.71 10.76
C CYS A 289 -25.36 3.08 9.95
N LEU A 290 -25.47 3.21 8.63
CA LEU A 290 -24.32 3.51 7.77
C LEU A 290 -23.66 4.85 8.11
N HIS A 291 -24.44 5.86 8.50
CA HIS A 291 -23.93 7.18 8.93
C HIS A 291 -22.88 7.09 10.03
N ASP A 292 -23.02 6.13 10.95
CA ASP A 292 -22.11 5.96 12.07
C ASP A 292 -20.70 5.55 11.60
N LYS A 293 -20.54 5.03 10.38
CA LYS A 293 -19.22 4.75 9.78
C LYS A 293 -18.35 6.00 9.66
N VAL A 294 -18.98 7.17 9.57
CA VAL A 294 -18.31 8.47 9.53
C VAL A 294 -18.42 9.16 10.89
N TYR A 295 -19.64 9.27 11.44
CA TYR A 295 -19.89 10.11 12.61
C TYR A 295 -19.18 9.61 13.87
N ALA A 296 -18.95 8.30 14.01
CA ALA A 296 -18.20 7.72 15.13
C ALA A 296 -16.69 8.04 15.10
N LEU A 297 -16.17 8.60 14.01
CA LEU A 297 -14.75 8.93 13.87
C LEU A 297 -14.49 10.42 14.08
N LEU A 298 -15.53 11.26 14.09
CA LEU A 298 -15.40 12.72 14.17
C LEU A 298 -14.69 13.17 15.45
N GLY A 299 -14.91 12.50 16.57
CA GLY A 299 -14.22 12.84 17.82
C GLY A 299 -12.73 12.53 17.82
N MET A 300 -12.22 11.72 16.88
CA MET A 300 -10.79 11.47 16.71
C MET A 300 -10.16 12.25 15.55
N CYS A 301 -10.98 12.96 14.77
CA CYS A 301 -10.54 13.63 13.56
C CYS A 301 -9.77 14.94 13.83
N SER A 302 -8.73 15.21 13.04
CA SER A 302 -7.98 16.47 13.03
C SER A 302 -8.69 17.60 12.27
N ASP A 303 -9.58 17.24 11.35
CA ASP A 303 -10.24 18.16 10.44
C ASP A 303 -11.15 19.14 11.19
N ASP A 304 -11.48 20.26 10.56
CA ASP A 304 -12.29 21.29 11.19
C ASP A 304 -13.73 20.79 11.47
N PRO A 305 -14.17 20.67 12.73
CA PRO A 305 -15.49 20.17 13.08
C PRO A 305 -16.62 21.07 12.58
N ASN A 306 -16.32 22.34 12.25
CA ASN A 306 -17.30 23.27 11.69
C ASN A 306 -17.58 23.02 10.21
N THR A 307 -16.78 22.20 9.52
CA THR A 307 -16.94 21.86 8.12
C THR A 307 -18.31 21.25 7.87
N LYS A 308 -19.09 21.85 6.96
CA LYS A 308 -20.45 21.39 6.64
C LYS A 308 -20.52 19.92 6.19
N ALA A 309 -19.46 19.42 5.54
CA ALA A 309 -19.36 18.02 5.10
C ALA A 309 -19.25 17.01 6.26
N LEU A 310 -18.77 17.45 7.44
CA LEU A 310 -18.49 16.60 8.59
C LEU A 310 -19.48 16.80 9.75
N ARG A 311 -20.52 17.62 9.57
CA ARG A 311 -21.57 17.81 10.59
C ARG A 311 -22.53 16.61 10.58
N PRO A 312 -22.75 15.95 11.73
CA PRO A 312 -23.78 14.92 11.85
C PRO A 312 -25.15 15.43 11.44
N ASP A 313 -25.77 14.70 10.53
CA ASP A 313 -27.11 14.92 10.03
C ASP A 313 -27.68 13.54 9.64
N TYR A 314 -28.63 13.06 10.43
CA TYR A 314 -29.32 11.76 10.20
C TYR A 314 -30.55 11.90 9.30
N GLU A 315 -31.01 13.13 9.02
CA GLU A 315 -32.11 13.38 8.10
C GLU A 315 -31.66 13.22 6.64
N LEU A 316 -30.37 13.46 6.37
CA LEU A 316 -29.79 13.22 5.06
C LEU A 316 -29.63 11.73 4.74
N PRO A 317 -30.03 11.28 3.54
CA PRO A 317 -29.74 9.93 3.08
C PRO A 317 -28.23 9.61 3.08
N TRP A 318 -27.87 8.38 3.44
CA TRP A 318 -26.48 7.92 3.54
C TRP A 318 -25.65 8.24 2.29
N ASN A 319 -26.17 7.99 1.10
CA ASN A 319 -25.46 8.23 -0.15
C ASN A 319 -25.04 9.69 -0.34
N LYS A 320 -25.83 10.64 0.19
CA LYS A 320 -25.50 12.08 0.16
C LYS A 320 -24.49 12.47 1.23
N VAL A 321 -24.53 11.83 2.41
CA VAL A 321 -23.48 11.98 3.42
C VAL A 321 -22.15 11.46 2.86
N PHE A 322 -22.17 10.26 2.27
CA PHE A 322 -20.97 9.64 1.73
C PHE A 322 -20.38 10.45 0.55
N GLU A 323 -21.22 10.94 -0.36
CA GLU A 323 -20.78 11.84 -1.45
C GLU A 323 -20.08 13.10 -0.92
N ARG A 324 -20.65 13.74 0.11
CA ARG A 324 -20.07 14.94 0.74
C ARG A 324 -18.72 14.65 1.40
N VAL A 325 -18.62 13.53 2.10
CA VAL A 325 -17.39 13.10 2.80
C VAL A 325 -16.29 12.79 1.79
N ILE A 326 -16.58 12.07 0.71
CA ILE A 326 -15.62 11.76 -0.36
C ILE A 326 -15.08 13.05 -1.00
N LYS A 327 -15.97 14.00 -1.32
CA LYS A 327 -15.57 15.31 -1.88
C LYS A 327 -14.74 16.14 -0.90
N HIS A 328 -14.95 15.97 0.40
CA HIS A 328 -14.13 16.63 1.41
C HIS A 328 -12.74 15.99 1.54
N ILE A 329 -12.65 14.66 1.48
CA ILE A 329 -11.39 13.91 1.63
C ILE A 329 -10.49 14.10 0.40
N ILE A 330 -11.07 13.96 -0.79
CA ILE A 330 -10.30 13.92 -2.04
C ILE A 330 -10.28 15.30 -2.69
N SER A 331 -11.41 15.75 -3.24
CA SER A 331 -11.50 17.04 -3.94
C SER A 331 -12.97 17.43 -4.14
N PRO A 332 -13.32 18.72 -4.11
CA PRO A 332 -14.67 19.16 -4.48
C PRO A 332 -14.97 18.97 -5.99
N ASP A 333 -13.93 18.88 -6.84
CA ASP A 333 -14.05 18.92 -8.30
C ASP A 333 -14.29 17.55 -8.94
N ILE A 334 -14.21 16.46 -8.17
CA ILE A 334 -14.47 15.10 -8.66
C ILE A 334 -15.96 14.79 -8.79
N SER A 335 -16.29 13.93 -9.74
CA SER A 335 -17.61 13.33 -9.86
C SER A 335 -17.68 12.07 -8.99
N VAL A 336 -18.73 11.98 -8.16
CA VAL A 336 -18.89 10.89 -7.19
C VAL A 336 -20.27 10.30 -7.35
N GLN A 337 -20.32 8.98 -7.56
CA GLN A 337 -21.55 8.19 -7.63
C GLN A 337 -21.62 7.29 -6.39
N THR A 338 -22.72 7.38 -5.65
CA THR A 338 -22.99 6.62 -4.42
C THR A 338 -24.40 6.03 -4.45
N TRP A 339 -24.68 5.05 -3.57
CA TRP A 339 -25.97 4.36 -3.50
C TRP A 339 -26.55 4.37 -2.07
N PRO A 340 -27.87 4.46 -1.89
CA PRO A 340 -28.50 4.52 -0.56
C PRO A 340 -28.19 3.32 0.34
N ASP A 341 -28.10 2.13 -0.26
CA ASP A 341 -28.03 0.85 0.45
C ASP A 341 -26.65 0.18 0.37
N ARG A 342 -25.60 0.92 -0.02
CA ARG A 342 -24.25 0.38 -0.19
C ARG A 342 -23.18 1.28 0.41
N GLU A 343 -22.16 0.63 0.97
CA GLU A 343 -20.91 1.27 1.42
C GLU A 343 -19.90 1.33 0.27
N ALA A 344 -20.34 1.84 -0.89
CA ALA A 344 -19.54 1.88 -2.10
C ALA A 344 -19.70 3.19 -2.86
N ALA A 345 -18.63 3.62 -3.52
CA ALA A 345 -18.62 4.78 -4.38
C ALA A 345 -17.76 4.55 -5.64
N VAL A 346 -18.16 5.17 -6.75
CA VAL A 346 -17.32 5.32 -7.94
C VAL A 346 -16.98 6.78 -8.12
N ILE A 347 -15.68 7.05 -8.20
CA ILE A 347 -15.08 8.38 -8.22
C ILE A 347 -14.45 8.58 -9.58
N ARG A 348 -14.84 9.64 -10.27
CA ARG A 348 -14.35 9.97 -11.61
C ARG A 348 -13.72 11.36 -11.58
N GLY A 349 -12.50 11.47 -12.10
CA GLY A 349 -11.79 12.73 -12.17
C GLY A 349 -10.49 12.58 -12.94
N LYS A 350 -9.88 13.72 -13.27
CA LYS A 350 -8.56 13.72 -13.86
C LYS A 350 -7.50 13.52 -12.79
N GLY A 351 -6.43 12.80 -13.09
CA GLY A 351 -5.33 12.60 -12.15
C GLY A 351 -4.06 12.06 -12.77
N TYR A 352 -3.02 12.02 -11.95
CA TYR A 352 -1.67 11.60 -12.34
C TYR A 352 -1.32 10.28 -11.68
N VAL A 353 -0.62 9.40 -12.40
CA VAL A 353 0.02 8.21 -11.83
C VAL A 353 1.43 8.59 -11.38
N LEU A 354 1.63 8.69 -10.07
CA LEU A 354 2.86 9.21 -9.48
C LEU A 354 3.92 8.13 -9.27
N GLY A 355 3.51 6.92 -8.92
CA GLY A 355 4.45 5.87 -8.56
C GLY A 355 3.79 4.55 -8.17
N LEU A 356 4.62 3.60 -7.75
CA LEU A 356 4.24 2.24 -7.38
C LEU A 356 4.82 1.87 -6.02
N ILE A 357 4.05 1.18 -5.19
CA ILE A 357 4.54 0.68 -3.90
C ILE A 357 5.56 -0.43 -4.16
N LYS A 358 6.79 -0.22 -3.67
CA LYS A 358 7.90 -1.18 -3.77
C LYS A 358 7.85 -2.21 -2.67
N SER A 359 7.75 -1.76 -1.44
CA SER A 359 7.78 -2.63 -0.27
C SER A 359 7.00 -2.02 0.88
N VAL A 360 6.42 -2.88 1.70
CA VAL A 360 5.70 -2.52 2.92
C VAL A 360 6.31 -3.32 4.07
N ALA A 361 6.66 -2.63 5.15
CA ALA A 361 7.18 -3.24 6.38
C ALA A 361 6.39 -2.70 7.58
N THR A 362 6.13 -3.53 8.57
CA THR A 362 5.48 -3.12 9.82
C THR A 362 6.55 -2.77 10.86
N PRO A 363 6.68 -1.50 11.29
CA PRO A 363 7.69 -1.07 12.25
C PRO A 363 7.38 -1.60 13.66
N GLY A 364 7.98 -2.74 14.02
CA GLY A 364 8.08 -3.22 15.41
C GLY A 364 6.76 -3.18 16.20
N SER A 365 6.79 -2.67 17.43
CA SER A 365 5.71 -2.75 18.42
C SER A 365 4.48 -1.84 18.17
N ARG A 366 4.46 -1.06 17.07
CA ARG A 366 3.35 -0.17 16.71
C ARG A 366 2.73 -0.64 15.38
N TYR A 367 1.68 -1.45 15.48
CA TYR A 367 1.02 -2.09 14.34
C TYR A 367 0.00 -1.19 13.63
N ASP A 368 -0.31 -0.02 14.20
CA ASP A 368 -1.13 1.03 13.59
C ASP A 368 -0.41 1.78 12.46
N ARG A 369 0.90 1.53 12.29
CA ARG A 369 1.71 2.17 11.25
C ARG A 369 2.43 1.14 10.39
N GLN A 370 2.84 1.59 9.22
CA GLN A 370 3.62 0.81 8.26
C GLN A 370 4.62 1.71 7.54
N GLU A 371 5.81 1.19 7.32
CA GLU A 371 6.87 1.79 6.51
C GLU A 371 6.67 1.36 5.06
N VAL A 372 6.42 2.32 4.19
CA VAL A 372 6.09 2.10 2.78
C VAL A 372 7.17 2.78 1.93
N LYS A 373 7.78 2.01 1.03
CA LYS A 373 8.71 2.52 0.03
C LYS A 373 8.01 2.62 -1.32
N VAL A 374 8.22 3.72 -2.02
CA VAL A 374 7.55 4.01 -3.30
C VAL A 374 8.59 4.21 -4.40
N LEU A 375 8.38 3.56 -5.54
CA LEU A 375 9.08 3.81 -6.80
C LEU A 375 8.31 4.90 -7.57
N PHE A 376 8.87 6.11 -7.64
CA PHE A 376 8.24 7.23 -8.33
C PHE A 376 8.60 7.30 -9.82
N ARG A 377 7.75 7.95 -10.60
CA ARG A 377 8.01 8.31 -12.00
C ARG A 377 9.20 9.27 -12.11
N ASP A 378 10.08 8.99 -13.06
CA ASP A 378 11.27 9.78 -13.39
C ASP A 378 10.90 11.24 -13.75
N THR A 379 10.92 12.13 -12.75
CA THR A 379 10.91 13.58 -12.95
C THR A 379 12.20 14.14 -12.36
N VAL A 380 13.10 14.54 -13.26
CA VAL A 380 14.48 14.98 -12.98
C VAL A 380 14.56 16.09 -11.92
N GLU A 381 13.49 16.88 -11.78
CA GLU A 381 13.39 18.00 -10.83
C GLU A 381 12.86 17.60 -9.44
N ALA A 382 12.06 16.53 -9.35
CA ALA A 382 11.70 15.90 -8.07
C ALA A 382 12.89 15.11 -7.51
N LEU A 383 13.63 14.45 -8.40
CA LEU A 383 14.82 13.66 -8.08
C LEU A 383 15.87 14.50 -7.35
N TYR A 384 16.29 15.70 -7.79
CA TYR A 384 17.40 16.39 -7.11
C TYR A 384 17.08 16.89 -5.68
N GLN A 385 15.83 17.21 -5.36
CA GLN A 385 15.41 17.62 -4.00
C GLN A 385 14.92 16.47 -3.12
N TYR A 386 14.49 15.33 -3.71
CA TYR A 386 14.15 14.09 -3.00
C TYR A 386 15.36 13.15 -2.79
N MET A 387 16.38 13.17 -3.68
CA MET A 387 17.48 12.19 -3.77
C MET A 387 18.50 12.21 -2.63
N THR A 388 18.32 13.04 -1.60
CA THR A 388 19.11 12.93 -0.35
C THR A 388 18.46 12.03 0.70
N SER A 389 17.25 11.50 0.46
CA SER A 389 16.63 10.50 1.31
C SER A 389 15.76 9.55 0.50
N GLY A 390 16.11 8.26 0.40
CA GLY A 390 15.18 7.25 -0.09
C GLY A 390 13.87 7.34 0.69
N VAL A 391 12.77 7.72 0.03
CA VAL A 391 11.58 8.17 0.75
C VAL A 391 10.82 6.98 1.31
N GLN A 392 11.06 6.74 2.59
CA GLN A 392 10.34 5.80 3.42
C GLN A 392 9.19 6.55 4.08
N TRP A 393 7.97 6.32 3.59
CA TRP A 393 6.76 6.87 4.20
C TRP A 393 6.36 6.06 5.42
N LEU A 394 6.15 6.73 6.56
CA LEU A 394 5.44 6.12 7.68
C LEU A 394 3.96 6.48 7.56
N LEU A 395 3.15 5.51 7.13
CA LEU A 395 1.70 5.66 6.94
C LEU A 395 0.93 4.96 8.06
N GLN A 396 -0.33 5.33 8.26
CA GLN A 396 -1.24 4.50 9.06
C GLN A 396 -1.51 3.18 8.33
N THR A 397 -1.85 2.14 9.08
CA THR A 397 -2.29 0.85 8.52
C THR A 397 -3.78 0.91 8.18
N PRO A 398 -4.17 0.93 6.89
CA PRO A 398 -5.56 0.86 6.48
C PRO A 398 -6.13 -0.54 6.77
N ALA A 399 -7.46 -0.64 6.79
CA ALA A 399 -8.16 -1.88 7.07
C ALA A 399 -7.86 -2.98 6.02
N GLU A 400 -7.67 -2.60 4.76
CA GLU A 400 -7.13 -3.47 3.72
C GLU A 400 -5.63 -3.19 3.57
N PRO A 401 -4.73 -4.18 3.73
CA PRO A 401 -3.29 -3.92 3.76
C PRO A 401 -2.76 -3.41 2.42
N ILE A 402 -1.86 -2.43 2.48
CA ILE A 402 -1.05 -1.97 1.33
C ILE A 402 -0.09 -3.09 0.94
N ARG A 403 0.11 -3.29 -0.36
CA ARG A 403 0.97 -4.34 -0.92
C ARG A 403 1.94 -3.76 -1.95
N PRO A 404 3.10 -4.41 -2.16
CA PRO A 404 3.90 -4.17 -3.36
C PRO A 404 3.04 -4.25 -4.63
N GLY A 405 3.25 -3.33 -5.57
CA GLY A 405 2.46 -3.22 -6.80
C GLY A 405 1.19 -2.37 -6.68
N ASP A 406 0.78 -1.93 -5.47
CA ASP A 406 -0.23 -0.87 -5.36
C ASP A 406 0.27 0.44 -5.99
N ILE A 407 -0.64 1.26 -6.48
CA ILE A 407 -0.35 2.45 -7.29
C ILE A 407 -0.61 3.70 -6.47
N VAL A 408 0.31 4.65 -6.52
CA VAL A 408 0.15 5.99 -5.97
C VAL A 408 -0.34 6.91 -7.08
N CYS A 409 -1.53 7.49 -6.91
CA CYS A 409 -2.09 8.48 -7.82
C CYS A 409 -2.46 9.78 -7.10
N LEU A 410 -2.55 10.88 -7.85
CA LEU A 410 -3.01 12.17 -7.34
C LEU A 410 -4.10 12.71 -8.25
N LEU A 411 -5.33 12.79 -7.74
CA LEU A 411 -6.45 13.41 -8.44
C LEU A 411 -6.30 14.93 -8.46
N GLN A 412 -6.75 15.56 -9.53
CA GLN A 412 -6.71 17.01 -9.69
C GLN A 412 -7.54 17.71 -8.60
N GLY A 413 -6.95 18.73 -7.98
CA GLY A 413 -7.56 19.45 -6.86
C GLY A 413 -7.42 18.74 -5.50
N ALA A 414 -6.88 17.51 -5.46
CA ALA A 414 -6.62 16.82 -4.21
C ALA A 414 -5.36 17.35 -3.51
N SER A 415 -5.42 17.46 -2.18
CA SER A 415 -4.30 17.91 -1.34
C SER A 415 -3.34 16.79 -0.96
N THR A 416 -3.78 15.53 -1.07
CA THR A 416 -3.01 14.34 -0.71
C THR A 416 -3.16 13.26 -1.78
N PRO A 417 -2.13 12.40 -2.00
CA PRO A 417 -2.24 11.26 -2.89
C PRO A 417 -3.25 10.21 -2.39
N THR A 418 -3.65 9.32 -3.31
CA THR A 418 -4.49 8.15 -3.07
C THR A 418 -3.70 6.89 -3.46
N ILE A 419 -3.82 5.82 -2.69
CA ILE A 419 -3.25 4.50 -3.04
C ILE A 419 -4.36 3.61 -3.56
N VAL A 420 -4.15 3.05 -4.75
CA VAL A 420 -5.13 2.21 -5.45
C VAL A 420 -4.54 0.88 -5.88
N ARG A 421 -5.39 -0.14 -5.98
CA ARG A 421 -5.06 -1.50 -6.39
C ARG A 421 -5.76 -1.85 -7.69
N ILE A 422 -5.05 -2.45 -8.64
CA ILE A 422 -5.69 -2.98 -9.86
C ILE A 422 -6.41 -4.28 -9.51
N LEU A 423 -7.71 -4.34 -9.78
CA LEU A 423 -8.53 -5.54 -9.72
C LEU A 423 -9.23 -5.78 -11.05
N LYS A 424 -9.81 -6.97 -11.26
CA LYS A 424 -10.66 -7.23 -12.43
C LYS A 424 -11.81 -6.22 -12.56
N SER A 425 -12.30 -5.71 -11.43
CA SER A 425 -13.38 -4.72 -11.36
C SER A 425 -12.94 -3.26 -11.56
N GLY A 426 -11.66 -2.96 -11.81
CA GLY A 426 -11.16 -1.58 -11.95
C GLY A 426 -10.07 -1.23 -10.93
N LEU A 427 -9.82 0.07 -10.74
CA LEU A 427 -8.89 0.58 -9.73
C LEU A 427 -9.62 0.77 -8.40
N ARG A 428 -9.31 -0.05 -7.39
CA ARG A 428 -9.89 0.04 -6.04
C ARG A 428 -9.05 0.93 -5.13
N ILE A 429 -9.66 1.82 -4.39
CA ILE A 429 -8.99 2.62 -3.35
C ILE A 429 -8.68 1.72 -2.16
N ILE A 430 -7.38 1.65 -1.80
CA ILE A 430 -6.87 1.02 -0.58
C ILE A 430 -6.68 2.07 0.51
N MET A 431 -6.22 3.27 0.13
CA MET A 431 -6.10 4.40 1.03
C MET A 431 -6.50 5.68 0.29
N SER A 432 -7.55 6.34 0.77
CA SER A 432 -8.14 7.54 0.15
C SER A 432 -7.27 8.79 0.35
N SER A 433 -6.58 8.89 1.49
CA SER A 433 -5.72 10.03 1.83
C SER A 433 -4.37 9.59 2.38
N VAL A 434 -3.31 9.85 1.61
CA VAL A 434 -1.93 9.54 1.99
C VAL A 434 -1.30 10.75 2.68
N VAL A 435 -1.06 10.61 3.99
CA VAL A 435 -0.37 11.61 4.81
C VAL A 435 0.95 11.04 5.33
N PRO A 436 2.07 11.22 4.60
CA PRO A 436 3.38 10.72 5.04
C PRO A 436 3.83 11.40 6.33
N ARG A 437 4.15 10.61 7.35
CA ARG A 437 4.84 11.10 8.56
C ARG A 437 6.34 10.81 8.41
N LEU A 438 7.19 11.83 8.52
CA LEU A 438 8.66 11.64 8.46
C LEU A 438 9.20 11.31 9.87
N LYS A 439 10.16 10.37 9.96
CA LYS A 439 11.02 10.27 11.15
C LYS A 439 11.84 11.57 11.23
N PRO A 440 11.84 12.30 12.35
CA PRO A 440 12.70 13.47 12.52
C PRO A 440 14.14 12.98 12.70
N ILE A 441 14.82 12.67 11.60
CA ILE A 441 16.29 12.54 11.59
C ILE A 441 16.89 13.89 11.18
N HIS A 442 16.16 14.71 10.43
CA HIS A 442 16.46 16.13 10.23
C HIS A 442 15.19 16.98 10.27
N ASP A 443 15.26 18.11 10.96
CA ASP A 443 14.20 19.12 11.02
C ASP A 443 13.99 19.73 9.63
N MET A 444 13.04 19.18 8.89
CA MET A 444 12.57 19.67 7.59
C MET A 444 11.05 19.80 7.66
N ARG A 445 10.55 20.69 8.52
CA ARG A 445 9.15 21.09 8.45
C ARG A 445 8.89 21.79 7.12
N GLY A 446 7.96 21.25 6.33
CA GLY A 446 7.14 22.08 5.43
C GLY A 446 7.35 21.96 3.93
N ARG A 447 7.68 20.80 3.35
CA ARG A 447 7.56 20.61 1.88
C ARG A 447 7.07 19.21 1.50
N VAL A 448 5.74 19.04 1.51
CA VAL A 448 5.10 18.25 0.44
C VAL A 448 5.28 19.08 -0.83
N PRO A 449 5.72 18.53 -1.97
CA PRO A 449 5.87 19.32 -3.19
C PRO A 449 4.55 20.01 -3.53
N GLN A 450 4.52 21.33 -3.34
CA GLN A 450 3.52 22.20 -3.93
C GLN A 450 4.00 22.56 -5.33
N GLY A 451 3.51 21.83 -6.32
CA GLY A 451 3.80 22.06 -7.72
C GLY A 451 3.10 21.02 -8.57
N LEU A 452 2.53 21.45 -9.71
CA LEU A 452 2.04 20.50 -10.70
C LEU A 452 3.16 19.53 -11.05
N PRO A 453 2.87 18.24 -11.23
CA PRO A 453 3.88 17.32 -11.73
C PRO A 453 4.35 17.82 -13.11
N SER A 454 5.66 17.77 -13.35
CA SER A 454 6.37 18.27 -14.55
C SER A 454 5.69 17.90 -15.88
N GLU A 455 6.02 18.58 -16.97
CA GLU A 455 5.56 18.34 -18.35
C GLU A 455 5.54 16.86 -18.79
N ALA A 456 6.31 15.98 -18.13
CA ALA A 456 6.34 14.53 -18.36
C ALA A 456 5.17 13.73 -17.74
N SER A 457 4.36 14.32 -16.87
CA SER A 457 3.26 13.62 -16.20
C SER A 457 1.96 13.73 -16.98
N VAL A 458 1.52 12.60 -17.52
CA VAL A 458 0.30 12.52 -18.30
C VAL A 458 -0.89 12.61 -17.37
N LEU A 459 -1.78 13.56 -17.66
CA LEU A 459 -3.06 13.68 -16.98
C LEU A 459 -4.04 12.68 -17.60
N HIS A 460 -4.53 11.74 -16.79
CA HIS A 460 -5.46 10.71 -17.25
C HIS A 460 -6.84 10.91 -16.64
N ASP A 461 -7.87 10.46 -17.36
CA ASP A 461 -9.19 10.23 -16.77
C ASP A 461 -9.14 8.95 -15.92
N LEU A 462 -9.29 9.12 -14.60
CA LEU A 462 -9.26 8.04 -13.62
C LEU A 462 -10.67 7.72 -13.14
N VAL A 463 -10.97 6.42 -13.06
CA VAL A 463 -12.18 5.88 -12.45
C VAL A 463 -11.77 5.00 -11.28
N LEU A 464 -11.99 5.49 -10.06
CA LEU A 464 -11.61 4.82 -8.82
C LEU A 464 -12.85 4.27 -8.12
N GLN A 465 -12.74 3.05 -7.59
CA GLN A 465 -13.78 2.38 -6.81
C GLN A 465 -13.40 2.40 -5.34
N TRP A 466 -14.26 2.96 -4.50
CA TRP A 466 -14.12 2.84 -3.05
C TRP A 466 -15.25 1.97 -2.53
N ASP A 467 -15.00 0.66 -2.48
CA ASP A 467 -15.96 -0.31 -1.98
C ASP A 467 -15.48 -0.84 -0.62
N TRP A 468 -16.31 -0.71 0.41
CA TRP A 468 -16.00 -1.19 1.75
C TRP A 468 -16.48 -2.63 1.98
N ALA A 469 -17.21 -3.23 1.04
CA ALA A 469 -17.57 -4.63 1.12
C ALA A 469 -16.31 -5.51 1.07
N PRO A 470 -16.22 -6.55 1.93
CA PRO A 470 -15.09 -7.47 1.88
C PRO A 470 -15.02 -8.13 0.51
N THR A 471 -13.83 -8.14 -0.11
CA THR A 471 -13.54 -9.00 -1.25
C THR A 471 -13.85 -10.44 -0.84
N LEU A 472 -14.76 -11.09 -1.57
CA LEU A 472 -15.15 -12.48 -1.39
C LEU A 472 -14.06 -13.48 -1.80
N ASP A 473 -12.82 -13.02 -1.99
CA ASP A 473 -11.69 -13.85 -2.36
C ASP A 473 -11.06 -14.45 -1.09
N GLY A 474 -11.63 -15.58 -0.65
CA GLY A 474 -10.93 -16.49 0.27
C GLY A 474 -11.76 -17.42 1.15
N LEU A 475 -13.09 -17.28 1.27
CA LEU A 475 -13.86 -18.00 2.31
C LEU A 475 -15.21 -18.60 1.87
N GLN A 476 -15.36 -19.04 0.61
CA GLN A 476 -16.59 -19.72 0.17
C GLN A 476 -16.48 -21.19 -0.25
N GLU A 477 -15.34 -21.87 -0.06
CA GLU A 477 -15.24 -23.30 -0.41
C GLU A 477 -15.31 -24.29 0.76
N GLN A 478 -15.24 -23.88 2.04
CA GLN A 478 -15.16 -24.87 3.15
C GLN A 478 -16.33 -24.91 4.15
N ASN A 479 -17.27 -23.96 4.13
CA ASN A 479 -18.40 -23.95 5.09
C ASN A 479 -19.77 -24.21 4.44
N ARG A 480 -19.82 -24.87 3.28
CA ARG A 480 -21.06 -25.44 2.72
C ARG A 480 -21.30 -26.87 3.23
N ALA A 481 -21.28 -27.05 4.53
CA ALA A 481 -21.94 -28.18 5.18
C ALA A 481 -22.40 -27.70 6.56
N THR A 482 -23.54 -28.20 7.02
CA THR A 482 -24.10 -28.02 8.38
C THR A 482 -24.66 -26.65 8.77
N VAL A 483 -25.72 -26.17 8.09
CA VAL A 483 -26.91 -25.58 8.76
C VAL A 483 -28.17 -25.87 7.91
N PRO A 484 -29.28 -26.40 8.46
CA PRO A 484 -30.52 -26.63 7.71
C PRO A 484 -31.22 -25.30 7.37
N ARG A 485 -31.78 -25.22 6.15
CA ARG A 485 -32.53 -24.06 5.66
C ARG A 485 -33.95 -24.03 6.24
N GLU A 486 -34.34 -22.94 6.89
CA GLU A 486 -35.75 -22.57 7.04
C GLU A 486 -36.26 -21.81 5.79
N PRO A 487 -37.54 -21.98 5.39
CA PRO A 487 -38.06 -21.45 4.14
C PRO A 487 -38.71 -20.08 4.36
N HIS A 488 -37.99 -19.00 4.06
CA HIS A 488 -38.63 -17.70 3.86
C HIS A 488 -38.34 -17.14 2.47
N ASN A 489 -39.45 -16.93 1.76
CA ASN A 489 -39.58 -16.28 0.47
C ASN A 489 -39.00 -14.86 0.49
N SER A 490 -37.84 -14.70 -0.11
CA SER A 490 -37.47 -13.57 -0.96
C SER A 490 -36.07 -13.86 -1.48
N LYS A 491 -35.97 -14.30 -2.74
CA LYS A 491 -34.68 -14.34 -3.43
C LYS A 491 -34.12 -12.92 -3.42
N PRO A 492 -32.93 -12.64 -2.85
CA PRO A 492 -32.21 -11.45 -3.25
C PRO A 492 -31.87 -11.68 -4.72
N SER A 493 -32.46 -10.87 -5.59
CA SER A 493 -31.97 -10.70 -6.94
C SER A 493 -30.49 -10.34 -6.82
N ILE A 494 -29.62 -11.29 -7.17
CA ILE A 494 -28.23 -11.02 -7.47
C ILE A 494 -28.29 -10.11 -8.69
N VAL A 495 -28.28 -8.80 -8.43
CA VAL A 495 -28.11 -7.79 -9.46
C VAL A 495 -26.73 -8.06 -10.04
N LYS A 496 -26.71 -8.65 -11.23
CA LYS A 496 -25.55 -8.75 -12.11
C LYS A 496 -24.81 -7.42 -12.04
N SER A 497 -23.50 -7.49 -11.80
CA SER A 497 -22.59 -6.37 -11.99
C SER A 497 -22.95 -5.66 -13.29
N HIS A 498 -23.31 -4.38 -13.18
CA HIS A 498 -23.24 -3.51 -14.35
C HIS A 498 -21.78 -3.52 -14.78
N HIS A 499 -21.47 -4.34 -15.78
CA HIS A 499 -20.23 -4.22 -16.53
C HIS A 499 -20.35 -2.90 -17.29
N GLU A 500 -19.82 -1.82 -16.70
CA GLU A 500 -19.54 -0.61 -17.44
C GLU A 500 -18.32 -0.90 -18.33
N ASP A 501 -18.49 -0.76 -19.64
CA ASP A 501 -17.37 -0.71 -20.59
C ASP A 501 -16.40 0.43 -20.18
N GLY A 502 -15.08 0.18 -20.23
CA GLY A 502 -14.05 1.19 -19.96
C GLY A 502 -13.45 1.24 -18.54
N LEU A 503 -13.64 0.19 -17.74
CA LEU A 503 -13.17 0.08 -16.35
C LEU A 503 -11.66 0.24 -16.15
N HIS A 504 -10.88 -0.14 -17.16
CA HIS A 504 -9.43 0.00 -17.21
C HIS A 504 -9.04 0.85 -18.41
N ASN A 505 -8.52 2.05 -18.16
CA ASN A 505 -8.02 2.90 -19.23
C ASN A 505 -6.66 2.35 -19.73
N PRO A 506 -6.53 1.93 -21.00
CA PRO A 506 -5.28 1.38 -21.53
C PRO A 506 -4.09 2.33 -21.41
N THR A 507 -4.31 3.65 -21.51
CA THR A 507 -3.24 4.62 -21.35
C THR A 507 -2.73 4.65 -19.92
N VAL A 508 -3.62 4.57 -18.93
CA VAL A 508 -3.26 4.48 -17.51
C VAL A 508 -2.47 3.20 -17.22
N LEU A 509 -2.92 2.06 -17.74
CA LEU A 509 -2.22 0.78 -17.54
C LEU A 509 -0.84 0.77 -18.20
N HIS A 510 -0.72 1.31 -19.41
CA HIS A 510 0.57 1.46 -20.09
C HIS A 510 1.50 2.39 -19.31
N ASP A 511 0.95 3.47 -18.74
CA ASP A 511 1.70 4.43 -17.95
C ASP A 511 2.21 3.85 -16.62
N ILE A 512 1.40 2.99 -15.97
CA ILE A 512 1.81 2.18 -14.80
C ILE A 512 2.95 1.24 -15.16
N LEU A 513 2.86 0.52 -16.27
CA LEU A 513 3.90 -0.40 -16.73
C LEU A 513 5.21 0.33 -17.06
N THR A 514 5.12 1.57 -17.56
CA THR A 514 6.29 2.39 -17.86
C THR A 514 7.03 2.78 -16.58
N ILE A 515 6.33 3.07 -15.47
CA ILE A 515 6.99 3.32 -14.16
C ILE A 515 7.73 2.07 -13.66
N ALA A 516 7.16 0.88 -13.88
CA ALA A 516 7.76 -0.38 -13.46
C ALA A 516 9.02 -0.76 -14.28
N VAL A 517 9.26 -0.09 -15.41
CA VAL A 517 10.48 -0.19 -16.22
C VAL A 517 11.19 1.18 -16.20
N PRO A 518 11.81 1.56 -15.06
CA PRO A 518 12.39 2.89 -14.88
C PRO A 518 13.50 3.17 -15.90
N SER A 519 13.75 4.46 -16.18
CA SER A 519 14.88 4.85 -17.02
C SER A 519 16.22 4.69 -16.28
N LYS A 520 17.32 4.69 -17.06
CA LYS A 520 18.72 4.41 -16.66
C LYS A 520 19.24 5.13 -15.40
N TYR A 521 18.56 6.17 -14.90
CA TYR A 521 19.05 7.05 -13.84
C TYR A 521 18.67 6.67 -12.40
N ASN A 522 17.88 5.61 -12.15
CA ASN A 522 17.46 5.28 -10.77
C ASN A 522 18.43 4.39 -9.97
N VAL A 523 19.55 3.94 -10.56
CA VAL A 523 20.42 2.89 -9.98
C VAL A 523 21.39 3.41 -8.91
N LEU A 524 21.62 4.73 -8.81
CA LEU A 524 22.52 5.29 -7.80
C LEU A 524 21.92 5.38 -6.38
N THR A 525 20.68 4.95 -6.16
CA THR A 525 20.02 5.05 -4.84
C THR A 525 20.11 3.79 -3.98
N SER A 526 20.39 2.61 -4.55
CA SER A 526 20.49 1.35 -3.77
C SER A 526 21.78 1.27 -2.96
N ASP A 527 22.89 1.76 -3.52
CA ASP A 527 24.22 1.48 -2.98
C ASP A 527 24.64 2.43 -1.85
N VAL A 528 24.01 3.61 -1.75
CA VAL A 528 24.32 4.60 -0.69
C VAL A 528 23.71 4.20 0.67
N CYS A 529 22.73 3.29 0.70
CA CYS A 529 22.00 2.92 1.93
C CYS A 529 22.35 1.53 2.52
N GLY A 530 23.28 0.77 1.94
CA GLY A 530 23.74 -0.49 2.52
C GLY A 530 22.70 -1.59 2.65
N ILE A 531 21.64 -1.58 1.83
CA ILE A 531 20.65 -2.68 1.74
C ILE A 531 20.80 -3.32 0.37
N GLY A 532 21.74 -4.25 0.25
CA GLY A 532 21.87 -5.07 -0.96
C GLY A 532 20.63 -5.93 -1.17
N GLY A 533 19.97 -5.78 -2.31
CA GLY A 533 18.89 -6.66 -2.74
C GLY A 533 18.16 -6.18 -3.98
N ALA A 534 18.51 -6.79 -5.13
CA ALA A 534 17.89 -6.72 -6.47
C ALA A 534 17.63 -5.32 -7.05
N PRO A 535 17.69 -5.11 -8.38
CA PRO A 535 17.40 -3.79 -8.90
C PRO A 535 15.88 -3.53 -8.88
N ASP A 536 15.50 -2.38 -8.35
CA ASP A 536 14.20 -2.12 -7.70
C ASP A 536 12.94 -2.20 -8.59
N GLY A 537 13.10 -2.03 -9.90
CA GLY A 537 12.00 -2.09 -10.87
C GLY A 537 11.45 -3.51 -11.09
N ALA A 538 12.32 -4.53 -11.09
CA ALA A 538 11.90 -5.92 -11.35
C ALA A 538 10.94 -6.45 -10.28
N SER A 539 11.20 -6.19 -9.00
CA SER A 539 10.31 -6.63 -7.92
C SER A 539 8.92 -6.00 -8.02
N VAL A 540 8.85 -4.73 -8.43
CA VAL A 540 7.60 -4.00 -8.61
C VAL A 540 6.83 -4.54 -9.82
N MET A 541 7.53 -4.77 -10.94
CA MET A 541 6.94 -5.39 -12.13
C MET A 541 6.35 -6.77 -11.80
N LYS A 542 7.09 -7.59 -11.05
CA LYS A 542 6.60 -8.89 -10.59
C LYS A 542 5.33 -8.75 -9.76
N ALA A 543 5.32 -7.88 -8.75
CA ALA A 543 4.17 -7.67 -7.89
C ALA A 543 2.93 -7.17 -8.67
N LEU A 544 3.12 -6.28 -9.64
CA LEU A 544 2.06 -5.84 -10.54
C LEU A 544 1.47 -6.98 -11.37
N LEU A 545 2.32 -7.84 -11.93
CA LEU A 545 1.89 -8.97 -12.74
C LEU A 545 1.23 -10.08 -11.89
N ASP A 546 1.77 -10.36 -10.70
CA ASP A 546 1.16 -11.29 -9.73
C ASP A 546 -0.26 -10.82 -9.33
N GLN A 547 -0.46 -9.50 -9.21
CA GLN A 547 -1.73 -8.89 -8.82
C GLN A 547 -2.74 -8.77 -9.96
N ALA A 548 -2.33 -8.25 -11.12
CA ALA A 548 -3.22 -7.84 -12.20
C ALA A 548 -3.21 -8.82 -13.38
N GLY A 549 -2.23 -9.72 -13.47
CA GLY A 549 -2.14 -10.76 -14.48
C GLY A 549 -2.39 -10.21 -15.88
N ASP A 550 -3.32 -10.82 -16.61
CA ASP A 550 -3.67 -10.48 -18.01
C ASP A 550 -4.38 -9.13 -18.18
N ILE A 551 -4.76 -8.45 -17.10
CA ILE A 551 -5.33 -7.08 -17.18
C ILE A 551 -4.28 -6.11 -17.76
N LEU A 552 -3.00 -6.33 -17.44
CA LEU A 552 -1.91 -5.46 -17.87
C LEU A 552 -1.54 -5.70 -19.35
N PRO A 553 -1.70 -4.70 -20.25
CA PRO A 553 -1.37 -4.82 -21.65
C PRO A 553 0.15 -4.72 -21.83
N ILE A 554 0.83 -5.86 -21.88
CA ILE A 554 2.27 -5.91 -22.15
C ILE A 554 2.48 -5.73 -23.66
N THR A 555 2.73 -4.49 -24.07
CA THR A 555 2.99 -4.12 -25.46
C THR A 555 4.46 -4.33 -25.84
N GLU A 556 4.75 -4.38 -27.14
CA GLU A 556 6.12 -4.45 -27.67
C GLU A 556 7.01 -3.32 -27.12
N ASP A 557 6.45 -2.11 -26.95
CA ASP A 557 7.21 -0.98 -26.39
C ASP A 557 7.69 -1.26 -24.96
N ILE A 558 6.84 -1.84 -24.10
CA ILE A 558 7.21 -2.21 -22.72
C ILE A 558 8.31 -3.29 -22.73
N VAL A 559 8.17 -4.30 -23.58
CA VAL A 559 9.16 -5.38 -23.70
C VAL A 559 10.50 -4.84 -24.22
N ARG A 560 10.46 -3.93 -25.20
CA ARG A 560 11.64 -3.28 -25.76
C ARG A 560 12.33 -2.38 -24.74
N ARG A 561 11.58 -1.64 -23.91
CA ARG A 561 12.14 -0.87 -22.78
C ARG A 561 12.82 -1.78 -21.78
N ALA A 562 12.20 -2.91 -21.42
CA ALA A 562 12.80 -3.89 -20.53
C ALA A 562 14.10 -4.46 -21.13
N ALA A 563 14.10 -4.81 -22.41
CA ALA A 563 15.29 -5.31 -23.12
C ALA A 563 16.46 -4.31 -23.14
N ASN A 564 16.15 -3.02 -23.33
CA ASN A 564 17.15 -1.94 -23.36
C ASN A 564 17.62 -1.50 -21.96
N HIS A 565 17.03 -2.03 -20.88
CA HIS A 565 17.45 -1.64 -19.54
C HIS A 565 18.81 -2.25 -19.22
N HIS A 566 19.78 -1.41 -18.85
CA HIS A 566 21.16 -1.83 -18.61
C HIS A 566 21.25 -2.92 -17.52
N ASP A 567 20.77 -2.62 -16.32
CA ASP A 567 20.98 -3.52 -15.16
C ASP A 567 19.83 -4.51 -14.90
N LEU A 568 18.65 -4.25 -15.46
CA LEU A 568 17.42 -4.99 -15.17
C LEU A 568 16.90 -5.85 -16.32
N SER A 569 17.53 -5.80 -17.49
CA SER A 569 17.03 -6.50 -18.69
C SER A 569 16.75 -7.97 -18.43
N ALA A 570 17.66 -8.66 -17.75
CA ALA A 570 17.52 -10.08 -17.44
C ALA A 570 16.35 -10.38 -16.51
N ASP A 571 16.25 -9.67 -15.39
CA ASP A 571 15.20 -9.89 -14.41
C ASP A 571 13.82 -9.52 -14.97
N LEU A 572 13.70 -8.36 -15.63
CA LEU A 572 12.44 -7.90 -16.21
C LEU A 572 11.94 -8.84 -17.30
N LEU A 573 12.81 -9.23 -18.25
CA LEU A 573 12.39 -10.13 -19.33
C LEU A 573 12.09 -11.54 -18.81
N LYS A 574 12.84 -12.02 -17.81
CA LYS A 574 12.51 -13.28 -17.14
C LYS A 574 11.12 -13.23 -16.52
N ILE A 575 10.80 -12.20 -15.74
CA ILE A 575 9.49 -12.02 -15.11
C ILE A 575 8.37 -11.92 -16.16
N LEU A 576 8.59 -11.15 -17.24
CA LEU A 576 7.61 -11.01 -18.33
C LEU A 576 7.38 -12.34 -19.07
N LEU A 577 8.43 -13.11 -19.31
CA LEU A 577 8.35 -14.44 -19.92
C LEU A 577 7.67 -15.45 -19.00
N GLU A 578 7.92 -15.43 -17.69
CA GLU A 578 7.24 -16.29 -16.72
C GLU A 578 5.73 -16.06 -16.70
N HIS A 579 5.27 -14.81 -16.85
CA HIS A 579 3.84 -14.46 -16.81
C HIS A 579 3.11 -14.61 -18.15
N ARG A 580 3.77 -14.30 -19.27
CA ARG A 580 3.14 -14.30 -20.61
C ARG A 580 3.56 -15.46 -21.49
N GLY A 581 4.65 -16.13 -21.18
CA GLY A 581 5.15 -17.27 -21.96
C GLY A 581 5.21 -16.93 -23.45
N ASN A 582 4.45 -17.65 -24.26
CA ASN A 582 4.40 -17.50 -25.72
C ASN A 582 3.59 -16.29 -26.24
N THR A 583 2.78 -15.64 -25.41
CA THR A 583 1.99 -14.46 -25.82
C THR A 583 2.77 -13.15 -25.74
N LEU A 584 3.97 -13.18 -25.14
CA LEU A 584 4.83 -12.00 -25.05
C LEU A 584 5.32 -11.58 -26.46
N PRO A 585 5.15 -10.30 -26.86
CA PRO A 585 5.54 -9.83 -28.19
C PRO A 585 7.07 -9.71 -28.30
N ILE A 586 7.70 -10.82 -28.70
CA ILE A 586 9.14 -10.87 -29.03
C ILE A 586 9.28 -10.68 -30.53
N THR A 587 9.33 -9.43 -30.97
CA THR A 587 9.56 -9.04 -32.36
C THR A 587 11.04 -8.91 -32.67
N GLU A 588 11.40 -8.73 -33.94
CA GLU A 588 12.78 -8.40 -34.34
C GLU A 588 13.31 -7.17 -33.59
N GLN A 589 12.49 -6.14 -33.36
CA GLN A 589 12.91 -4.93 -32.65
C GLN A 589 13.29 -5.21 -31.19
N VAL A 590 12.57 -6.12 -30.52
CA VAL A 590 12.91 -6.58 -29.17
C VAL A 590 14.22 -7.36 -29.18
N VAL A 591 14.41 -8.26 -30.15
CA VAL A 591 15.66 -9.03 -30.26
C VAL A 591 16.84 -8.12 -30.59
N LYS A 592 16.66 -7.11 -31.44
CA LYS A 592 17.68 -6.07 -31.70
C LYS A 592 18.02 -5.28 -30.44
N ALA A 593 17.03 -4.91 -29.63
CA ALA A 593 17.25 -4.23 -28.36
C ALA A 593 18.10 -5.08 -27.40
N VAL A 594 17.80 -6.38 -27.28
CA VAL A 594 18.63 -7.32 -26.51
C VAL A 594 20.03 -7.43 -27.11
N ALA A 595 20.14 -7.57 -28.44
CA ALA A 595 21.42 -7.68 -29.12
C ALA A 595 22.30 -6.43 -28.98
N ALA A 596 21.71 -5.25 -28.82
CA ALA A 596 22.41 -3.98 -28.62
C ALA A 596 22.83 -3.73 -27.17
N ASN A 597 22.31 -4.49 -26.20
CA ASN A 597 22.58 -4.31 -24.78
C ASN A 597 23.81 -5.14 -24.35
N PRO A 598 24.92 -4.52 -23.90
CA PRO A 598 26.17 -5.21 -23.57
C PRO A 598 26.02 -6.32 -22.51
N ASP A 599 25.11 -6.14 -21.55
CA ASP A 599 24.94 -7.06 -20.42
C ASP A 599 23.86 -8.14 -20.67
N ALA A 600 23.19 -8.09 -21.82
CA ALA A 600 22.02 -8.93 -22.09
C ALA A 600 22.34 -10.32 -22.69
N HIS A 601 23.57 -10.81 -22.55
CA HIS A 601 23.98 -12.16 -22.99
C HIS A 601 23.10 -13.27 -22.40
N PHE A 602 22.83 -13.22 -21.09
CA PHE A 602 21.96 -14.19 -20.42
C PHE A 602 20.52 -14.11 -20.91
N VAL A 603 20.07 -12.92 -21.30
CA VAL A 603 18.74 -12.68 -21.87
C VAL A 603 18.61 -13.35 -23.23
N MET A 604 19.61 -13.19 -24.10
CA MET A 604 19.62 -13.83 -25.42
C MET A 604 19.52 -15.35 -25.27
N LYS A 605 20.28 -15.96 -24.34
CA LYS A 605 20.16 -17.39 -24.02
C LYS A 605 18.77 -17.78 -23.52
N LEU A 606 18.16 -16.95 -22.67
CA LEU A 606 16.81 -17.19 -22.17
C LEU A 606 15.77 -17.15 -23.30
N LEU A 607 15.88 -16.21 -24.23
CA LEU A 607 15.00 -16.11 -25.39
C LEU A 607 15.11 -17.33 -26.30
N PHE A 608 16.33 -17.82 -26.57
CA PHE A 608 16.52 -19.07 -27.32
C PHE A 608 15.91 -20.28 -26.62
N ARG A 609 16.08 -20.42 -25.30
CA ARG A 609 15.46 -21.52 -24.55
C ARG A 609 13.93 -21.52 -24.63
N GLN A 610 13.31 -20.34 -24.68
CA GLN A 610 11.85 -20.19 -24.66
C GLN A 610 11.22 -20.21 -26.06
N ARG A 611 11.90 -19.66 -27.07
CA ARG A 611 11.37 -19.50 -28.44
C ARG A 611 12.02 -20.40 -29.46
N GLY A 612 13.21 -20.95 -29.18
CA GLY A 612 13.96 -21.79 -30.09
C GLY A 612 14.07 -21.16 -31.47
N ASP A 613 13.66 -21.89 -32.50
CA ASP A 613 13.72 -21.47 -33.91
C ASP A 613 12.73 -20.37 -34.29
N SER A 614 11.71 -20.11 -33.47
CA SER A 614 10.75 -19.03 -33.71
C SER A 614 11.30 -17.63 -33.40
N LEU A 615 12.49 -17.52 -32.79
CA LEU A 615 13.11 -16.24 -32.48
C LEU A 615 13.59 -15.56 -33.78
N PRO A 616 13.16 -14.30 -34.07
CA PRO A 616 13.50 -13.62 -35.32
C PRO A 616 14.97 -13.15 -35.31
N ILE A 617 15.86 -14.02 -35.80
CA ILE A 617 17.27 -13.71 -36.01
C ILE A 617 17.47 -13.34 -37.48
N THR A 618 17.48 -12.03 -37.77
CA THR A 618 17.76 -11.46 -39.10
C THR A 618 19.23 -11.06 -39.23
N GLU A 619 19.69 -10.78 -40.45
CA GLU A 619 21.04 -10.20 -40.68
C GLU A 619 21.27 -8.96 -39.81
N GLU A 620 20.24 -8.12 -39.67
CA GLU A 620 20.30 -6.90 -38.89
C GLU A 620 20.48 -7.16 -37.37
N VAL A 621 19.86 -8.21 -36.82
CA VAL A 621 20.10 -8.65 -35.43
C VAL A 621 21.55 -9.09 -35.25
N VAL A 622 22.09 -9.87 -36.19
CA VAL A 622 23.48 -10.35 -36.14
C VAL A 622 24.46 -9.17 -36.28
N ARG A 623 24.16 -8.21 -37.15
CA ARG A 623 24.95 -6.99 -37.33
C ARG A 623 25.00 -6.16 -36.06
N VAL A 624 23.85 -5.98 -35.39
CA VAL A 624 23.78 -5.28 -34.09
C VAL A 624 24.58 -6.02 -33.02
N ALA A 625 24.50 -7.35 -32.97
CA ALA A 625 25.29 -8.16 -32.04
C ALA A 625 26.81 -8.06 -32.30
N ALA A 626 27.23 -7.98 -33.57
CA ALA A 626 28.64 -7.81 -33.93
C ALA A 626 29.20 -6.42 -33.55
N GLY A 627 28.36 -5.38 -33.62
CA GLY A 627 28.71 -4.03 -33.16
C GLY A 627 28.55 -3.81 -31.66
N ASN A 628 28.07 -4.81 -30.90
CA ASN A 628 27.84 -4.70 -29.46
C ASN A 628 29.18 -4.73 -28.69
N THR A 629 29.38 -3.77 -27.79
CA THR A 629 30.65 -3.59 -27.07
C THR A 629 30.80 -4.45 -25.80
N GLY A 630 29.83 -5.32 -25.49
CA GLY A 630 30.01 -6.38 -24.49
C GLY A 630 30.94 -7.48 -25.03
N TYR A 631 31.42 -8.35 -24.15
CA TYR A 631 32.46 -9.39 -24.38
C TYR A 631 32.14 -10.46 -25.46
N GLY A 632 31.60 -10.10 -26.63
CA GLY A 632 31.28 -10.98 -27.76
C GLY A 632 30.16 -12.02 -27.50
N GLY A 633 29.73 -12.21 -26.25
CA GLY A 633 28.91 -13.34 -25.84
C GLY A 633 27.56 -13.47 -26.56
N ILE A 634 26.95 -12.35 -26.96
CA ILE A 634 25.69 -12.39 -27.73
C ILE A 634 25.94 -13.02 -29.09
N LEU A 635 26.96 -12.56 -29.84
CA LEU A 635 27.29 -13.11 -31.14
C LEU A 635 27.68 -14.58 -31.04
N GLU A 636 28.51 -14.95 -30.05
CA GLU A 636 28.84 -16.34 -29.78
C GLU A 636 27.59 -17.22 -29.54
N THR A 637 26.63 -16.71 -28.77
CA THR A 637 25.36 -17.41 -28.51
C THR A 637 24.56 -17.60 -29.79
N LEU A 638 24.48 -16.56 -30.64
CA LEU A 638 23.80 -16.68 -31.94
C LEU A 638 24.41 -17.82 -32.76
N PHE A 639 25.73 -17.87 -32.91
CA PHE A 639 26.42 -18.95 -33.64
C PHE A 639 26.27 -20.31 -32.99
N LYS A 640 26.24 -20.40 -31.66
CA LYS A 640 26.06 -21.66 -30.96
C LYS A 640 24.66 -22.25 -31.21
N GLU A 641 23.63 -21.42 -31.20
CA GLU A 641 22.23 -21.88 -31.30
C GLU A 641 21.76 -22.02 -32.75
N ARG A 642 22.29 -21.25 -33.70
CA ARG A 642 21.91 -21.29 -35.12
C ARG A 642 22.94 -21.95 -36.02
N GLY A 643 24.18 -22.14 -35.55
CA GLY A 643 25.24 -22.81 -36.30
C GLY A 643 25.48 -22.18 -37.68
N ASP A 644 25.63 -23.04 -38.68
CA ASP A 644 25.94 -22.64 -40.07
C ASP A 644 24.78 -21.94 -40.79
N THR A 645 23.57 -21.95 -40.22
CA THR A 645 22.42 -21.25 -40.82
C THR A 645 22.55 -19.73 -40.76
N LEU A 646 23.45 -19.20 -39.92
CA LEU A 646 23.78 -17.78 -39.92
C LEU A 646 24.68 -17.43 -41.11
N VAL A 647 24.13 -16.62 -42.01
CA VAL A 647 24.87 -16.00 -43.11
C VAL A 647 25.61 -14.78 -42.55
N VAL A 648 26.93 -14.76 -42.75
CA VAL A 648 27.76 -13.61 -42.38
C VAL A 648 28.00 -12.77 -43.63
N THR A 649 27.41 -11.58 -43.63
CA THR A 649 27.51 -10.62 -44.73
C THR A 649 28.62 -9.60 -44.47
N GLU A 650 29.00 -8.86 -45.52
CA GLU A 650 29.96 -7.74 -45.41
C GLU A 650 29.55 -6.73 -44.33
N ASN A 651 28.25 -6.44 -44.20
CA ASN A 651 27.73 -5.50 -43.20
C ASN A 651 28.01 -5.95 -41.76
N ILE A 652 27.90 -7.26 -41.50
CA ILE A 652 28.17 -7.85 -40.18
C ILE A 652 29.66 -7.74 -39.85
N VAL A 653 30.53 -8.08 -40.82
CA VAL A 653 31.98 -8.01 -40.63
C VAL A 653 32.44 -6.55 -40.48
N THR A 654 31.83 -5.62 -41.22
CA THR A 654 32.08 -4.18 -41.10
C THR A 654 31.68 -3.66 -39.71
N ALA A 655 30.54 -4.11 -39.17
CA ALA A 655 30.10 -3.76 -37.83
C ALA A 655 31.05 -4.29 -36.74
N ALA A 656 31.54 -5.53 -36.88
CA ALA A 656 32.57 -6.09 -36.00
C ALA A 656 33.88 -5.30 -36.09
N ALA A 657 34.33 -4.97 -37.30
CA ALA A 657 35.55 -4.20 -37.53
C ALA A 657 35.48 -2.77 -36.96
N GLY A 658 34.27 -2.18 -36.88
CA GLY A 658 34.02 -0.88 -36.25
C GLY A 658 33.78 -0.92 -34.73
N ASN A 659 33.79 -2.10 -34.10
CA ASN A 659 33.57 -2.26 -32.68
C ASN A 659 34.81 -1.80 -31.88
N GLN A 660 34.62 -0.82 -31.01
CA GLN A 660 35.72 -0.08 -30.37
C GLN A 660 36.39 -0.82 -29.22
N LEU A 661 35.67 -1.78 -28.60
CA LEU A 661 36.15 -2.51 -27.44
C LEU A 661 36.56 -3.93 -27.80
N GLU A 662 35.69 -4.67 -28.50
CA GLU A 662 35.85 -6.12 -28.71
C GLU A 662 35.99 -6.51 -30.19
N GLY A 663 36.23 -5.55 -31.08
CA GLY A 663 36.27 -5.80 -32.52
C GLY A 663 37.30 -6.85 -32.94
N ALA A 664 38.48 -6.86 -32.31
CA ALA A 664 39.52 -7.87 -32.57
C ALA A 664 39.05 -9.28 -32.21
N SER A 665 38.54 -9.47 -30.99
CA SER A 665 38.00 -10.74 -30.48
C SER A 665 36.88 -11.28 -31.37
N ILE A 666 35.95 -10.39 -31.77
CA ILE A 666 34.81 -10.74 -32.62
C ILE A 666 35.27 -11.15 -34.02
N ILE A 667 36.18 -10.41 -34.63
CA ILE A 667 36.73 -10.73 -35.96
C ILE A 667 37.47 -12.07 -35.93
N GLN A 668 38.27 -12.33 -34.89
CA GLN A 668 38.93 -13.62 -34.70
C GLN A 668 37.91 -14.77 -34.61
N TYR A 669 36.87 -14.62 -33.79
CA TYR A 669 35.82 -15.63 -33.66
C TYR A 669 35.09 -15.87 -34.99
N LEU A 670 34.81 -14.83 -35.77
CA LEU A 670 34.21 -14.95 -37.10
C LEU A 670 35.11 -15.73 -38.07
N PHE A 671 36.44 -15.53 -38.02
CA PHE A 671 37.39 -16.36 -38.77
C PHE A 671 37.37 -17.82 -38.32
N GLU A 672 37.30 -18.10 -37.01
CA GLU A 672 37.20 -19.48 -36.52
C GLU A 672 35.93 -20.19 -37.02
N LYS A 673 34.82 -19.47 -37.20
CA LYS A 673 33.55 -20.05 -37.64
C LYS A 673 33.39 -20.14 -39.16
N LYS A 674 33.88 -19.17 -39.92
CA LYS A 674 33.65 -19.09 -41.38
C LYS A 674 34.92 -19.29 -42.20
N GLY A 675 36.10 -19.23 -41.58
CA GLY A 675 37.39 -19.41 -42.23
C GLY A 675 37.52 -18.56 -43.49
N GLU A 676 37.85 -19.21 -44.61
CA GLU A 676 38.03 -18.51 -45.87
C GLU A 676 36.73 -17.95 -46.50
N SER A 677 35.55 -18.26 -45.96
CA SER A 677 34.27 -17.74 -46.49
C SER A 677 33.85 -16.38 -45.92
N LEU A 678 34.59 -15.83 -44.95
CA LEU A 678 34.29 -14.55 -44.31
C LEU A 678 34.46 -13.36 -45.28
N PRO A 679 33.46 -12.53 -45.58
CA PRO A 679 33.60 -11.46 -46.57
C PRO A 679 34.52 -10.33 -46.06
N ILE A 680 35.78 -10.35 -46.47
CA ILE A 680 36.75 -9.29 -46.23
C ILE A 680 36.80 -8.41 -47.48
N THR A 681 36.11 -7.27 -47.44
CA THR A 681 36.02 -6.30 -48.53
C THR A 681 36.85 -5.05 -48.21
N GLU A 682 36.96 -4.13 -49.18
CA GLU A 682 37.54 -2.80 -48.96
C GLU A 682 36.85 -2.07 -47.79
N ALA A 683 35.53 -2.14 -47.68
CA ALA A 683 34.78 -1.48 -46.61
C ALA A 683 35.15 -2.01 -45.22
N VAL A 684 35.35 -3.32 -45.08
CA VAL A 684 35.80 -3.96 -43.83
C VAL A 684 37.20 -3.47 -43.45
N LEU A 685 38.12 -3.42 -44.40
CA LEU A 685 39.49 -2.96 -44.16
C LEU A 685 39.54 -1.47 -43.78
N ILE A 686 38.72 -0.63 -44.42
CA ILE A 686 38.60 0.79 -44.06
C ILE A 686 37.98 0.94 -42.67
N ALA A 687 36.93 0.18 -42.34
CA ALA A 687 36.31 0.22 -41.01
C ALA A 687 37.28 -0.21 -39.91
N ALA A 688 38.09 -1.24 -40.16
CA ALA A 688 39.15 -1.67 -39.24
C ALA A 688 40.21 -0.56 -39.06
N ALA A 689 40.72 -0.01 -40.16
CA ALA A 689 41.75 1.02 -40.14
C ALA A 689 41.30 2.34 -39.49
N THR A 690 40.01 2.68 -39.58
CA THR A 690 39.42 3.92 -39.03
C THR A 690 38.74 3.71 -37.68
N ASN A 691 38.87 2.52 -37.07
CA ASN A 691 38.24 2.22 -35.79
C ASN A 691 38.77 3.16 -34.67
N PRO A 692 37.89 3.81 -33.90
CA PRO A 692 38.33 4.79 -32.91
C PRO A 692 38.81 4.15 -31.58
N GLY A 693 38.75 2.82 -31.40
CA GLY A 693 39.20 2.11 -30.20
C GLY A 693 40.73 2.04 -30.06
N PRO A 694 41.34 2.30 -28.87
CA PRO A 694 42.76 2.63 -28.70
C PRO A 694 43.72 1.68 -29.44
N ASP A 695 43.56 0.36 -29.25
CA ASP A 695 44.39 -0.68 -29.88
C ASP A 695 43.64 -1.47 -30.99
N ALA A 696 42.39 -1.10 -31.26
CA ALA A 696 41.50 -1.87 -32.13
C ALA A 696 41.98 -1.88 -33.61
N PRO A 697 42.36 -0.75 -34.25
CA PRO A 697 42.81 -0.75 -35.63
C PRO A 697 43.99 -1.69 -35.90
N SER A 698 45.04 -1.63 -35.07
CA SER A 698 46.22 -2.48 -35.26
C SER A 698 45.87 -3.95 -35.05
N SER A 699 45.13 -4.27 -33.99
CA SER A 699 44.81 -5.65 -33.62
C SER A 699 43.88 -6.32 -34.64
N ILE A 700 42.86 -5.61 -35.12
CA ILE A 700 41.91 -6.13 -36.12
C ILE A 700 42.64 -6.38 -37.44
N LEU A 701 43.48 -5.44 -37.90
CA LEU A 701 44.23 -5.60 -39.14
C LEU A 701 45.28 -6.72 -39.06
N ASP A 702 45.96 -6.87 -37.93
CA ASP A 702 46.89 -8.00 -37.68
C ASP A 702 46.15 -9.34 -37.81
N ILE A 703 44.99 -9.50 -37.16
CA ILE A 703 44.17 -10.73 -37.24
C ILE A 703 43.73 -11.02 -38.68
N ILE A 704 43.28 -10.00 -39.42
CA ILE A 704 42.87 -10.16 -40.82
C ILE A 704 44.05 -10.63 -41.68
N LEU A 705 45.23 -10.02 -41.52
CA LEU A 705 46.44 -10.38 -42.26
C LEU A 705 46.92 -11.80 -41.94
N GLU A 706 46.90 -12.20 -40.68
CA GLU A 706 47.28 -13.55 -40.22
C GLU A 706 46.37 -14.64 -40.83
N ASN A 707 45.06 -14.36 -40.95
CA ASN A 707 44.09 -15.34 -41.44
C ASN A 707 43.87 -15.32 -42.96
N ARG A 708 44.11 -14.21 -43.65
CA ARG A 708 43.87 -14.06 -45.11
C ARG A 708 45.12 -14.05 -45.97
N GLY A 709 46.29 -13.79 -45.40
CA GLY A 709 47.54 -13.70 -46.16
C GLY A 709 47.49 -12.63 -47.27
N GLU A 710 47.88 -13.00 -48.50
CA GLU A 710 48.07 -12.09 -49.64
C GLU A 710 46.82 -11.83 -50.51
N ARG A 711 45.65 -12.34 -50.12
CA ARG A 711 44.40 -12.24 -50.93
C ARG A 711 43.43 -11.16 -50.42
N LEU A 712 43.95 -9.97 -50.10
CA LEU A 712 43.13 -8.86 -49.60
C LEU A 712 42.81 -7.85 -50.70
N PRO A 713 41.59 -7.27 -50.74
CA PRO A 713 41.23 -6.22 -51.71
C PRO A 713 41.87 -4.88 -51.30
N ILE A 714 43.15 -4.70 -51.59
CA ILE A 714 43.93 -3.51 -51.18
C ILE A 714 43.80 -2.41 -52.23
N THR A 715 42.89 -1.46 -51.98
CA THR A 715 42.72 -0.28 -52.82
C THR A 715 43.57 0.89 -52.33
N GLU A 716 43.62 1.99 -53.11
CA GLU A 716 44.22 3.24 -52.63
C GLU A 716 43.48 3.82 -51.41
N GLY A 717 42.16 3.59 -51.31
CA GLY A 717 41.34 3.99 -50.17
C GLY A 717 41.77 3.33 -48.86
N VAL A 718 42.03 2.02 -48.89
CA VAL A 718 42.54 1.27 -47.72
C VAL A 718 43.89 1.82 -47.25
N ILE A 719 44.83 2.07 -48.16
CA ILE A 719 46.17 2.58 -47.82
C ILE A 719 46.07 3.98 -47.18
N LYS A 720 45.24 4.86 -47.74
CA LYS A 720 45.00 6.20 -47.16
C LYS A 720 44.40 6.11 -45.76
N ALA A 721 43.42 5.22 -45.55
CA ALA A 721 42.78 5.03 -44.25
C ALA A 721 43.77 4.53 -43.18
N VAL A 722 44.63 3.57 -43.53
CA VAL A 722 45.68 3.04 -42.64
C VAL A 722 46.72 4.11 -42.33
N ALA A 723 47.19 4.83 -43.34
CA ALA A 723 48.21 5.86 -43.15
C ALA A 723 47.72 7.05 -42.33
N ALA A 724 46.47 7.47 -42.52
CA ALA A 724 45.85 8.54 -41.74
C ALA A 724 45.75 8.21 -40.24
N ASN A 725 45.84 6.92 -39.88
CA ASN A 725 45.83 6.41 -38.50
C ASN A 725 47.16 5.74 -38.12
N SER A 726 48.27 6.13 -38.77
CA SER A 726 49.61 5.55 -38.58
C SER A 726 50.16 5.65 -37.16
N SER A 727 49.69 6.61 -36.35
CA SER A 727 50.04 6.71 -34.92
C SER A 727 49.44 5.59 -34.06
N ARG A 728 48.45 4.85 -34.59
CA ARG A 728 47.69 3.80 -33.90
C ARG A 728 47.77 2.43 -34.59
N ILE A 729 48.36 2.37 -35.77
CA ILE A 729 48.53 1.15 -36.55
C ILE A 729 50.03 0.89 -36.68
N ARG A 730 50.49 -0.32 -36.37
CA ARG A 730 51.91 -0.68 -36.49
C ARG A 730 52.42 -0.44 -37.91
N ALA A 731 53.59 0.18 -38.04
CA ALA A 731 54.22 0.44 -39.34
C ALA A 731 54.43 -0.85 -40.17
N SER A 732 54.61 -2.00 -39.51
CA SER A 732 54.71 -3.31 -40.16
C SER A 732 53.47 -3.68 -40.97
N ILE A 733 52.27 -3.33 -40.50
CA ILE A 733 50.99 -3.60 -41.18
C ILE A 733 50.93 -2.81 -42.48
N LEU A 734 51.27 -1.51 -42.44
CA LEU A 734 51.28 -0.65 -43.62
C LEU A 734 52.29 -1.14 -44.66
N LEU A 735 53.50 -1.54 -44.24
CA LEU A 735 54.51 -2.10 -45.13
C LEU A 735 54.06 -3.43 -45.76
N GLN A 736 53.38 -4.29 -45.01
CA GLN A 736 52.84 -5.55 -45.50
C GLN A 736 51.72 -5.34 -46.53
N LEU A 737 50.80 -4.39 -46.29
CA LEU A 737 49.75 -4.02 -47.24
C LEU A 737 50.32 -3.39 -48.53
N LEU A 738 51.33 -2.51 -48.40
CA LEU A 738 52.01 -1.91 -49.55
C LEU A 738 52.74 -2.96 -50.40
N ARG A 739 53.34 -3.97 -49.76
CA ARG A 739 54.01 -5.07 -50.46
C ARG A 739 53.02 -5.93 -51.25
N GLN A 740 51.88 -6.28 -50.64
CA GLN A 740 50.83 -7.07 -51.30
C GLN A 740 50.23 -6.33 -52.51
N LYS A 741 50.00 -5.01 -52.42
CA LYS A 741 49.56 -4.22 -53.57
C LYS A 741 50.61 -4.11 -54.68
N GLY A 742 51.89 -4.11 -54.32
CA GLY A 742 53.01 -4.04 -55.28
C GLY A 742 53.19 -5.30 -56.13
N ASP A 743 52.72 -6.46 -55.64
CA ASP A 743 52.79 -7.75 -56.35
C ASP A 743 51.60 -7.99 -57.31
N ASP A 744 50.50 -7.22 -57.20
CA ASP A 744 49.42 -7.19 -58.19
C ASP A 744 49.88 -6.43 -59.45
N GLN A 745 50.32 -7.16 -60.48
CA GLN A 745 50.89 -6.62 -61.72
C GLN A 745 49.94 -5.75 -62.58
N GLN A 746 48.72 -5.44 -62.13
CA GLN A 746 47.70 -4.74 -62.92
C GLN A 746 47.42 -3.28 -62.53
N ASP A 747 47.96 -2.74 -61.44
CA ASP A 747 47.65 -1.36 -61.03
C ASP A 747 48.90 -0.56 -60.59
N ARG A 748 49.77 -0.25 -61.56
CA ARG A 748 50.86 0.74 -61.38
C ARG A 748 50.31 2.17 -61.44
N ALA A 749 49.58 2.57 -60.40
CA ALA A 749 49.23 3.98 -60.17
C ALA A 749 49.04 4.28 -58.67
N LEU A 750 50.08 4.06 -57.85
CA LEU A 750 50.29 4.95 -56.72
C LEU A 750 51.27 6.03 -57.19
N ASP A 751 50.78 7.27 -57.29
CA ASP A 751 51.63 8.42 -57.59
C ASP A 751 52.82 8.43 -56.62
N LEU A 752 54.03 8.53 -57.17
CA LEU A 752 55.28 8.56 -56.41
C LEU A 752 55.24 9.68 -55.36
N SER A 753 54.47 10.73 -55.63
CA SER A 753 54.20 11.85 -54.71
C SER A 753 53.41 11.42 -53.47
N THR A 754 52.41 10.53 -53.60
CA THR A 754 51.62 9.99 -52.50
C THR A 754 52.45 9.04 -51.64
N MET A 755 53.26 8.18 -52.24
CA MET A 755 54.21 7.35 -51.49
C MET A 755 55.25 8.20 -50.77
N GLN A 756 55.81 9.24 -51.41
CA GLN A 756 56.75 10.15 -50.74
C GLN A 756 56.12 10.89 -49.56
N ARG A 757 54.89 11.38 -49.68
CA ARG A 757 54.16 12.06 -48.59
C ARG A 757 53.86 11.11 -47.42
N LEU A 758 53.40 9.90 -47.73
CA LEU A 758 53.12 8.84 -46.76
C LEU A 758 54.38 8.39 -46.00
N PHE A 759 55.52 8.30 -46.69
CA PHE A 759 56.82 8.00 -46.06
C PHE A 759 57.38 9.18 -45.26
N GLN A 760 57.10 10.42 -45.65
CA GLN A 760 57.54 11.62 -44.92
C GLN A 760 56.88 11.72 -43.53
N ASP A 761 55.58 11.45 -43.44
CA ASP A 761 54.83 11.44 -42.17
C ASP A 761 55.26 10.29 -41.23
N LEU A 762 55.76 9.16 -41.77
CA LEU A 762 56.29 8.04 -40.97
C LEU A 762 57.69 8.32 -40.41
N THR A 763 58.52 9.09 -41.11
CA THR A 763 59.87 9.45 -40.65
C THR A 763 59.89 10.51 -39.55
N GLU A 764 58.78 11.20 -39.25
CA GLU A 764 58.67 12.12 -38.11
C GLU A 764 58.26 11.44 -36.79
N ILE A 765 57.91 10.14 -36.80
CA ILE A 765 57.41 9.39 -35.62
C ILE A 765 58.43 8.35 -35.08
N VAL A 766 59.54 8.08 -35.79
CA VAL A 766 60.68 7.29 -35.30
C VAL A 766 61.72 8.22 -34.70
#